data_AF-A0A250Y4U0-F1
#
_entry.id   AF-A0A250Y4U0-F1
#
_cell.length_a   1.000
_cell.length_b   1.000
_cell.length_c   1.000
_cell.angle_alpha   90.00
_cell.angle_beta   90.00
_cell.angle_gamma   90.00
#
_symmetry.space_group_name_H-M   'P 1'
#
loop_
_entity.id
_entity.type
_entity.pdbx_description
1 polymer ?
#
loop_
_entity_poly.entity_id
_entity_poly.type
_entity_poly.pdbx_seq_one_letter_code
_entity_poly.pdbx_strand_id
1 'polypeptide(L)'
;MKLLPLLVGFSTLLKCSHTQNCTKTPCLPNAKCEIRNGAEACYCNVGFSGNGVTICEDDNECGNLTQPCGENANCTNTEGSYYCMCASGFRSSSYQDRFITNDGTICIDIDECSESVVCGEHAVCENVNGGYNCFCKEGYQTSTGKSQFTPSDGSYCQENVNANCHLDNACIATNVNKTLKKMGPKENPVAFLQEIYRNSVTELSLMDVITYIEILAKSFPLQDDINNTISAKDTLSNSTLTEFVKTMNNFVQKNTFVIWDKLPMNHRRTHLTKLLYTAEQATLRISQNFQKTTQFDTNSTDVALKVFMFDSYHVKHIHPHMNVDGGYIKIFPKRKAAYDSDGNVAVAFLYYKSIGPLLSSSDNFLLEPQNYDNSEEEEKVISPVISVTISSNPSTLYELEKITFTLSHTKIADKFRTQCAFWNYSPDTMNGSWSPEGCELTYTNATHTSCRCNHLTHFAILMSSGASIGIKDYTILTRITQLGIIISLICLAICIFTFWFFSEIQSTRTTIHKNLCCSLFLAELVFLVGININTNKLFCSIIAGLLHYFFLAAFAWMCIEGIHLYLIVVGVIYNKGFLHKNFYIFGYLSPAVVVGFSAALGYRYYGTTKVCWLSTENNFIWSFIGPACLIILVNLLAFGFIIYKVFRHTAGLKPEVSCYENIRSCARGALALLFLLGTTWIFGVLHVVHASVVTAYLFTVSNAFQGMFIFLFLCVLSRKIQEEYYRLFKNVPCCFGCLR
;
A
#
# COMPACT_ATOMS: atom_id res chain seq x y z
N MET A 1 44.37 43.32 5.24
CA MET A 1 44.89 44.71 5.36
C MET A 1 46.26 44.65 6.01
N LYS A 2 47.13 45.60 5.66
CA LYS A 2 48.60 45.62 5.82
C LYS A 2 49.14 45.40 7.25
N LEU A 3 50.34 44.82 7.28
CA LEU A 3 51.44 44.94 8.26
C LEU A 3 51.34 46.10 9.28
N LEU A 4 51.64 45.82 10.55
CA LEU A 4 52.63 46.61 11.33
C LEU A 4 53.11 45.85 12.60
N PRO A 5 54.41 45.54 12.74
CA PRO A 5 55.10 45.38 14.01
C PRO A 5 55.69 46.74 14.47
N LEU A 6 55.89 46.96 15.77
CA LEU A 6 57.02 47.70 16.38
C LEU A 6 56.80 47.95 17.89
N LEU A 7 57.80 47.51 18.66
CA LEU A 7 58.34 48.13 19.88
C LEU A 7 57.49 48.17 21.17
N VAL A 8 57.67 47.12 21.99
CA VAL A 8 57.90 47.32 23.43
C VAL A 8 59.40 47.20 23.65
N GLY A 9 60.06 48.35 23.61
CA GLY A 9 61.48 48.51 23.89
C GLY A 9 61.71 49.84 24.58
N PHE A 10 61.13 50.03 25.76
CA PHE A 10 61.44 51.13 26.68
C PHE A 10 60.99 50.77 28.10
N SER A 11 61.91 50.23 28.90
CA SER A 11 61.93 50.40 30.37
C SER A 11 63.15 49.68 30.99
N THR A 12 64.33 49.88 30.42
CA THR A 12 65.54 49.92 31.24
C THR A 12 65.58 51.28 31.92
N LEU A 13 65.29 51.31 33.23
CA LEU A 13 65.81 52.22 34.26
C LEU A 13 64.75 52.47 35.34
N LEU A 14 64.50 51.46 36.18
CA LEU A 14 64.32 51.66 37.61
C LEU A 14 65.04 50.52 38.33
N LYS A 15 66.23 50.83 38.87
CA LYS A 15 66.97 49.97 39.80
C LYS A 15 66.19 49.90 41.12
N CYS A 16 65.97 48.71 41.66
CA CYS A 16 66.40 48.40 43.04
C CYS A 16 66.23 46.92 43.41
N SER A 17 67.38 46.29 43.71
CA SER A 17 67.62 45.37 44.84
C SER A 17 66.94 43.99 44.78
N HIS A 18 67.58 42.84 44.98
CA HIS A 18 68.74 42.49 45.79
C HIS A 18 69.20 41.14 45.24
N THR A 19 70.47 40.97 44.82
CA THR A 19 70.97 39.62 44.52
C THR A 19 71.12 38.88 45.85
N GLN A 20 70.43 37.75 45.99
CA GLN A 20 70.37 36.99 47.24
C GLN A 20 71.22 35.73 47.12
N ASN A 21 72.37 35.73 47.80
CA ASN A 21 73.33 34.63 47.72
C ASN A 21 72.90 33.51 48.67
N CYS A 22 72.60 32.32 48.14
CA CYS A 22 72.02 31.18 48.91
C CYS A 22 72.96 30.63 49.97
N THR A 23 74.23 31.04 49.96
CA THR A 23 75.22 30.69 50.98
C THR A 23 75.00 31.38 52.33
N LYS A 24 74.19 32.46 52.40
CA LYS A 24 73.95 33.21 53.64
C LYS A 24 72.57 32.99 54.29
N THR A 25 71.57 32.57 53.51
CA THR A 25 70.22 32.26 54.01
C THR A 25 69.75 30.95 53.38
N PRO A 26 69.55 29.87 54.15
CA PRO A 26 69.05 28.61 53.61
C PRO A 26 67.59 28.77 53.15
N CYS A 27 67.24 28.13 52.04
CA CYS A 27 65.87 28.10 51.53
C CYS A 27 64.93 27.35 52.48
N LEU A 28 63.63 27.67 52.45
CA LEU A 28 62.60 26.95 53.21
C LEU A 28 62.53 25.46 52.76
N PRO A 29 61.99 24.53 53.58
CA PRO A 29 61.65 23.19 53.10
C PRO A 29 60.71 23.28 51.88
N ASN A 30 60.85 22.36 50.94
CA ASN A 30 60.20 22.39 49.62
C ASN A 30 60.62 23.56 48.71
N ALA A 31 61.78 24.18 48.94
CA ALA A 31 62.43 25.10 48.00
C ALA A 31 63.87 24.69 47.68
N LYS A 32 64.32 24.96 46.45
CA LYS A 32 65.69 24.74 46.00
C LYS A 32 66.33 26.04 45.53
N CYS A 33 67.64 26.16 45.76
CA CYS A 33 68.40 27.27 45.22
C CYS A 33 68.78 26.99 43.77
N GLU A 34 68.44 27.89 42.85
CA GLU A 34 68.81 27.80 41.44
C GLU A 34 69.31 29.15 40.91
N ILE A 35 70.13 29.12 39.85
CA ILE A 35 70.60 30.31 39.15
C ILE A 35 69.79 30.47 37.87
N ARG A 36 68.94 31.49 37.79
CA ARG A 36 68.23 31.88 36.55
C ARG A 36 68.66 33.29 36.14
N ASN A 37 69.03 33.46 34.87
CA ASN A 37 69.47 34.73 34.29
C ASN A 37 70.60 35.44 35.06
N GLY A 38 71.54 34.66 35.60
CA GLY A 38 72.73 35.17 36.29
C GLY A 38 72.51 35.63 37.73
N ALA A 39 71.30 35.49 38.29
CA ALA A 39 71.01 35.73 39.71
C ALA A 39 70.70 34.39 40.41
N GLU A 40 71.35 34.17 41.55
CA GLU A 40 71.07 33.05 42.45
C GLU A 40 69.88 33.43 43.36
N ALA A 41 68.89 32.53 43.50
CA ALA A 41 67.74 32.72 44.38
C ALA A 41 67.09 31.37 44.76
N CYS A 42 66.32 31.36 45.85
CA CYS A 42 65.49 30.21 46.25
C CYS A 42 64.16 30.21 45.48
N TYR A 43 63.79 29.05 44.95
CA TYR A 43 62.50 28.82 44.27
C TYR A 43 61.80 27.63 44.91
N CYS A 44 60.48 27.74 45.16
CA CYS A 44 59.68 26.61 45.62
C CYS A 44 59.74 25.46 44.59
N ASN A 45 59.67 24.23 45.09
CA ASN A 45 59.57 23.02 44.29
C ASN A 45 58.26 23.04 43.49
N VAL A 46 58.19 22.24 42.42
CA VAL A 46 56.95 22.10 41.62
C VAL A 46 55.81 21.62 42.53
N GLY A 47 54.63 22.22 42.41
CA GLY A 47 53.46 21.97 43.28
C GLY A 47 53.37 22.88 44.51
N PHE A 48 54.29 23.84 44.67
CA PHE A 48 54.26 24.83 45.74
C PHE A 48 54.46 26.25 45.20
N SER A 49 53.69 27.20 45.73
CA SER A 49 53.81 28.62 45.41
C SER A 49 54.33 29.45 46.58
N GLY A 50 55.17 30.44 46.27
CA GLY A 50 55.70 31.36 47.26
C GLY A 50 57.04 31.96 46.84
N ASN A 51 57.72 32.62 47.78
CA ASN A 51 58.99 33.31 47.52
C ASN A 51 60.23 32.45 47.81
N GLY A 52 60.07 31.17 48.17
CA GLY A 52 61.19 30.23 48.40
C GLY A 52 62.01 30.47 49.67
N VAL A 53 61.78 31.60 50.36
CA VAL A 53 62.59 32.07 51.50
C VAL A 53 61.77 32.25 52.77
N THR A 54 60.51 32.70 52.68
CA THR A 54 59.62 32.84 53.84
C THR A 54 58.32 32.07 53.70
N ILE A 55 57.87 31.80 52.47
CA ILE A 55 56.62 31.09 52.16
C ILE A 55 56.88 30.14 50.99
N CYS A 56 56.50 28.87 51.17
CA CYS A 56 56.18 27.92 50.11
C CYS A 56 54.95 27.13 50.59
N GLU A 57 53.78 27.47 50.07
CA GLU A 57 52.52 26.80 50.38
C GLU A 57 52.16 25.85 49.24
N ASP A 58 51.53 24.73 49.60
CA ASP A 58 51.05 23.73 48.65
C ASP A 58 50.00 24.34 47.72
N ASP A 59 50.18 24.13 46.42
CA ASP A 59 49.22 24.58 45.42
C ASP A 59 48.01 23.64 45.45
N ASN A 60 46.86 24.09 45.95
CA ASN A 60 45.65 23.25 45.90
C ASN A 60 45.07 23.22 44.48
N GLU A 61 45.50 22.27 43.66
CA GLU A 61 45.06 22.17 42.27
C GLU A 61 43.57 21.82 42.13
N CYS A 62 42.95 21.26 43.17
CA CYS A 62 41.52 20.97 43.21
C CYS A 62 40.65 22.18 43.61
N GLY A 63 41.24 23.27 44.12
CA GLY A 63 40.50 24.35 44.78
C GLY A 63 40.00 25.47 43.86
N ASN A 64 40.59 25.67 42.68
CA ASN A 64 40.38 26.91 41.90
C ASN A 64 40.26 26.75 40.38
N LEU A 65 40.02 25.52 39.89
CA LEU A 65 39.74 25.22 38.47
C LEU A 65 38.42 24.46 38.36
N THR A 66 37.54 24.86 37.42
CA THR A 66 36.36 24.08 37.04
C THR A 66 36.82 22.75 36.45
N GLN A 67 36.76 21.68 37.23
CA GLN A 67 37.06 20.27 36.87
C GLN A 67 38.48 20.03 36.30
N PRO A 68 39.53 20.06 37.15
CA PRO A 68 40.87 19.68 36.73
C PRO A 68 40.90 18.24 36.17
N CYS A 69 40.22 17.31 36.82
CA CYS A 69 40.22 15.87 36.50
C CYS A 69 39.37 15.44 35.29
N GLY A 70 38.74 16.38 34.57
CA GLY A 70 37.78 16.07 33.51
C GLY A 70 36.39 15.72 34.03
N GLU A 71 35.46 15.43 33.11
CA GLU A 71 34.08 15.01 33.46
C GLU A 71 34.05 13.61 34.08
N ASN A 72 33.12 13.38 35.01
CA ASN A 72 32.92 12.11 35.72
C ASN A 72 34.14 11.63 36.55
N ALA A 73 34.98 12.56 37.03
CA ALA A 73 36.12 12.28 37.90
C ALA A 73 36.16 13.20 39.13
N ASN A 74 36.64 12.67 40.25
CA ASN A 74 36.86 13.39 41.51
C ASN A 74 38.35 13.70 41.72
N CYS A 75 38.65 14.94 42.12
CA CYS A 75 40.00 15.44 42.42
C CYS A 75 40.31 15.33 43.91
N THR A 76 41.49 14.83 44.26
CA THR A 76 42.01 14.81 45.63
C THR A 76 43.39 15.48 45.68
N ASN A 77 43.51 16.55 46.46
CA ASN A 77 44.76 17.28 46.66
C ASN A 77 45.67 16.55 47.67
N THR A 78 46.96 16.51 47.41
CA THR A 78 47.99 15.93 48.29
C THR A 78 49.14 16.92 48.46
N GLU A 79 49.97 16.79 49.50
CA GLU A 79 51.07 17.73 49.68
C GLU A 79 52.12 17.59 48.55
N GLY A 80 52.27 18.64 47.75
CA GLY A 80 53.14 18.77 46.58
C GLY A 80 52.57 18.18 45.27
N SER A 81 51.33 17.68 45.25
CA SER A 81 50.71 17.07 44.06
C SER A 81 49.21 16.84 44.22
N TYR A 82 48.55 16.25 43.23
CA TYR A 82 47.15 15.84 43.30
C TYR A 82 46.92 14.60 42.45
N TYR A 83 45.81 13.90 42.69
CA TYR A 83 45.38 12.80 41.84
C TYR A 83 43.87 12.81 41.61
N CYS A 84 43.48 12.20 40.50
CA CYS A 84 42.11 12.07 40.03
C CYS A 84 41.66 10.62 40.12
N MET A 85 40.39 10.38 40.47
CA MET A 85 39.74 9.07 40.45
C MET A 85 38.42 9.18 39.68
N CYS A 86 38.06 8.17 38.88
CA CYS A 86 36.75 8.16 38.23
C CYS A 86 35.63 8.04 39.26
N ALA A 87 34.49 8.69 38.99
CA ALA A 87 33.29 8.57 39.80
C ALA A 87 32.72 7.15 39.72
N SER A 88 31.91 6.75 40.70
CA SER A 88 31.20 5.47 40.68
C SER A 88 30.40 5.30 39.39
N GLY A 89 30.45 4.11 38.78
CA GLY A 89 29.86 3.82 37.46
C GLY A 89 30.79 4.09 36.28
N PHE A 90 31.99 4.65 36.52
CA PHE A 90 32.98 4.93 35.49
C PHE A 90 34.31 4.23 35.79
N ARG A 91 35.02 3.82 34.74
CA ARG A 91 36.38 3.29 34.83
C ARG A 91 37.34 4.17 34.03
N SER A 92 38.60 4.22 34.44
CA SER A 92 39.61 4.93 33.67
C SER A 92 39.98 4.15 32.40
N SER A 93 40.17 4.86 31.30
CA SER A 93 40.65 4.30 30.03
C SER A 93 42.02 3.59 30.15
N SER A 94 42.84 4.02 31.11
CA SER A 94 44.14 3.43 31.43
C SER A 94 44.07 2.30 32.47
N TYR A 95 42.89 1.94 32.97
CA TYR A 95 42.67 0.93 34.03
C TYR A 95 43.44 1.20 35.34
N GLN A 96 43.77 2.46 35.60
CA GLN A 96 44.40 2.91 36.84
C GLN A 96 43.37 3.58 37.74
N ASP A 97 43.35 3.25 39.03
CA ASP A 97 42.43 3.85 39.99
C ASP A 97 42.72 5.34 40.23
N ARG A 98 43.98 5.76 40.05
CA ARG A 98 44.47 7.13 40.25
C ARG A 98 45.26 7.60 39.04
N PHE A 99 44.97 8.80 38.53
CA PHE A 99 45.66 9.41 37.39
C PHE A 99 45.89 10.92 37.61
N ILE A 100 46.75 11.54 36.80
CA ILE A 100 47.05 12.98 36.85
C ILE A 100 46.51 13.62 35.56
N THR A 101 46.06 14.86 35.62
CA THR A 101 45.51 15.55 34.45
C THR A 101 46.58 15.73 33.38
N ASN A 102 46.20 15.53 32.11
CA ASN A 102 47.05 15.58 30.92
C ASN A 102 47.87 14.31 30.59
N ASP A 103 47.67 13.19 31.29
CA ASP A 103 48.23 11.89 30.89
C ASP A 103 47.46 11.24 29.71
N GLY A 104 46.32 11.82 29.33
CA GLY A 104 45.42 11.30 28.28
C GLY A 104 44.34 10.35 28.80
N THR A 105 44.29 10.08 30.11
CA THR A 105 43.31 9.22 30.76
C THR A 105 41.97 9.94 30.90
N ILE A 106 40.93 9.35 30.31
CA ILE A 106 39.54 9.75 30.45
C ILE A 106 38.74 8.69 31.23
N CYS A 107 37.67 9.12 31.91
CA CYS A 107 36.71 8.22 32.55
C CYS A 107 35.64 7.79 31.55
N ILE A 108 35.57 6.50 31.29
CA ILE A 108 34.58 5.88 30.41
C ILE A 108 33.52 5.19 31.25
N ASP A 109 32.28 5.31 30.81
CA ASP A 109 31.13 4.63 31.40
C ASP A 109 31.35 3.11 31.41
N ILE A 110 30.98 2.46 32.51
CA ILE A 110 31.01 1.00 32.62
C ILE A 110 29.71 0.49 32.03
N ASP A 111 29.79 -0.23 30.90
CA ASP A 111 28.59 -0.87 30.36
C ASP A 111 28.27 -2.14 31.14
N GLU A 112 27.43 -2.01 32.17
CA GLU A 112 27.02 -3.16 32.98
C GLU A 112 26.14 -4.14 32.19
N CYS A 113 25.53 -3.72 31.08
CA CYS A 113 24.71 -4.60 30.23
C CYS A 113 25.55 -5.50 29.33
N SER A 114 26.83 -5.18 29.11
CA SER A 114 27.77 -6.02 28.35
C SER A 114 28.24 -7.26 29.12
N GLU A 115 28.05 -7.29 30.44
CA GLU A 115 28.23 -8.50 31.26
C GLU A 115 26.92 -9.29 31.32
N SER A 116 26.95 -10.56 30.87
CA SER A 116 25.72 -11.35 30.77
C SER A 116 25.13 -11.65 32.17
N VAL A 117 23.88 -11.24 32.36
CA VAL A 117 22.95 -11.53 33.49
C VAL A 117 22.97 -10.52 34.66
N VAL A 118 22.99 -9.21 34.40
CA VAL A 118 22.77 -8.21 35.46
C VAL A 118 21.27 -8.04 35.82
N CYS A 119 20.37 -7.96 34.83
CA CYS A 119 18.94 -7.67 35.07
C CYS A 119 18.04 -8.87 35.47
N GLY A 120 18.61 -10.06 35.69
CA GLY A 120 17.86 -11.29 35.93
C GLY A 120 17.16 -11.86 34.70
N GLU A 121 16.47 -13.01 34.85
CA GLU A 121 15.74 -13.65 33.75
C GLU A 121 14.49 -12.83 33.34
N HIS A 122 14.13 -12.89 32.06
CA HIS A 122 12.97 -12.20 31.47
C HIS A 122 13.00 -10.66 31.55
N ALA A 123 14.16 -10.06 31.81
CA ALA A 123 14.39 -8.62 31.73
C ALA A 123 15.31 -8.23 30.56
N VAL A 124 15.26 -6.97 30.17
CA VAL A 124 16.13 -6.29 29.20
C VAL A 124 16.91 -5.22 29.94
N CYS A 125 18.23 -5.18 29.72
CA CYS A 125 19.14 -4.20 30.29
C CYS A 125 19.36 -3.05 29.31
N GLU A 126 19.29 -1.81 29.78
CA GLU A 126 19.64 -0.60 29.06
C GLU A 126 20.73 0.15 29.85
N ASN A 127 21.89 0.33 29.22
CA ASN A 127 23.01 1.05 29.81
C ASN A 127 22.75 2.56 29.75
N VAL A 128 22.99 3.27 30.85
CA VAL A 128 22.85 4.72 30.97
C VAL A 128 24.11 5.34 31.53
N ASN A 129 24.41 6.59 31.23
CA ASN A 129 25.65 7.21 31.70
C ASN A 129 25.70 7.24 33.25
N GLY A 130 26.63 6.48 33.84
CA GLY A 130 26.81 6.27 35.27
C GLY A 130 26.07 5.07 35.88
N GLY A 131 25.45 4.19 35.08
CA GLY A 131 24.81 2.94 35.54
C GLY A 131 23.87 2.27 34.53
N TYR A 132 22.87 1.53 34.98
CA TYR A 132 21.98 0.78 34.09
C TYR A 132 20.54 0.68 34.60
N ASN A 133 19.63 0.39 33.67
CA ASN A 133 18.20 0.24 33.93
C ASN A 133 17.68 -1.10 33.39
N CYS A 134 16.81 -1.75 34.16
CA CYS A 134 16.17 -3.00 33.75
C CYS A 134 14.69 -2.79 33.46
N PHE A 135 14.21 -3.45 32.40
CA PHE A 135 12.81 -3.47 31.95
C PHE A 135 12.34 -4.91 31.80
N CYS A 136 11.10 -5.22 32.17
CA CYS A 136 10.55 -6.55 31.90
C CYS A 136 10.22 -6.72 30.42
N LYS A 137 10.50 -7.90 29.86
CA LYS A 137 10.11 -8.27 28.50
C LYS A 137 8.58 -8.29 28.38
N GLU A 138 8.09 -8.15 27.16
CA GLU A 138 6.65 -8.23 26.87
C GLU A 138 6.07 -9.56 27.40
N GLY A 139 4.90 -9.49 28.06
CA GLY A 139 4.31 -10.62 28.77
C GLY A 139 4.79 -10.82 30.20
N TYR A 140 5.67 -9.96 30.73
CA TYR A 140 6.13 -9.96 32.13
C TYR A 140 5.91 -8.59 32.77
N GLN A 141 5.67 -8.56 34.08
CA GLN A 141 5.55 -7.33 34.87
C GLN A 141 6.51 -7.37 36.07
N THR A 142 6.92 -6.20 36.57
CA THR A 142 7.73 -6.13 37.78
C THR A 142 6.90 -6.50 39.02
N SER A 143 7.52 -7.16 40.00
CA SER A 143 6.88 -7.47 41.28
C SER A 143 6.39 -6.23 42.04
N THR A 144 6.98 -5.07 41.78
CA THR A 144 6.67 -3.78 42.42
C THR A 144 5.78 -2.86 41.58
N GLY A 145 5.45 -3.22 40.33
CA GLY A 145 4.61 -2.43 39.42
C GLY A 145 5.29 -1.20 38.79
N LYS A 146 6.59 -1.00 39.02
CA LYS A 146 7.38 0.06 38.36
C LYS A 146 7.78 -0.38 36.94
N SER A 147 7.80 0.55 35.99
CA SER A 147 8.24 0.28 34.61
C SER A 147 9.75 0.06 34.48
N GLN A 148 10.52 0.64 35.39
CA GLN A 148 11.99 0.61 35.42
C GLN A 148 12.46 0.22 36.82
N PHE A 149 13.46 -0.66 36.91
CA PHE A 149 14.03 -1.10 38.18
C PHE A 149 15.53 -1.41 38.08
N THR A 150 16.20 -1.43 39.24
CA THR A 150 17.54 -1.98 39.40
C THR A 150 17.49 -3.24 40.28
N PRO A 151 18.28 -4.28 40.01
CA PRO A 151 18.31 -5.51 40.80
C PRO A 151 18.69 -5.30 42.28
N SER A 152 19.44 -4.23 42.57
CA SER A 152 19.80 -3.80 43.93
C SER A 152 18.58 -3.57 44.83
N ASP A 153 17.43 -3.26 44.23
CA ASP A 153 16.17 -2.97 44.92
C ASP A 153 15.33 -4.23 45.20
N GLY A 154 15.82 -5.43 44.84
CA GLY A 154 15.12 -6.71 45.03
C GLY A 154 13.91 -6.93 44.11
N SER A 155 13.75 -6.10 43.07
CA SER A 155 12.67 -6.22 42.08
C SER A 155 13.03 -7.26 41.00
N TYR A 156 12.04 -8.05 40.57
CA TYR A 156 12.19 -9.07 39.52
C TYR A 156 10.97 -9.13 38.61
N CYS A 157 11.13 -9.73 37.42
CA CYS A 157 10.06 -9.90 36.45
C CYS A 157 9.27 -11.19 36.72
N GLN A 158 7.94 -11.06 36.84
CA GLN A 158 7.00 -12.16 36.96
C GLN A 158 6.10 -12.23 35.73
N GLU A 159 5.68 -13.44 35.34
CA GLU A 159 4.85 -13.67 34.17
C GLU A 159 3.48 -12.98 34.31
N ASN A 160 3.12 -12.17 33.34
CA ASN A 160 1.80 -11.57 33.21
C ASN A 160 0.95 -12.45 32.29
N VAL A 161 0.34 -13.48 32.87
CA VAL A 161 -0.53 -14.46 32.20
C VAL A 161 -1.74 -13.81 31.48
N ASN A 162 -1.99 -12.51 31.67
CA ASN A 162 -3.21 -11.84 31.25
C ASN A 162 -3.05 -10.65 30.27
N ALA A 163 -1.84 -10.27 29.85
CA ALA A 163 -1.67 -9.09 28.98
C ALA A 163 -2.24 -9.29 27.55
N ASN A 164 -2.02 -10.47 26.95
CA ASN A 164 -2.41 -10.76 25.56
C ASN A 164 -3.51 -11.81 25.42
N CYS A 165 -4.30 -12.03 26.47
CA CYS A 165 -5.39 -13.03 26.47
C CYS A 165 -6.39 -12.84 25.31
N HIS A 166 -6.59 -11.61 24.85
CA HIS A 166 -7.48 -11.26 23.73
C HIS A 166 -7.04 -11.81 22.36
N LEU A 167 -5.79 -12.29 22.23
CA LEU A 167 -5.25 -12.89 21.00
C LEU A 167 -5.20 -14.42 21.05
N ASP A 168 -5.38 -15.02 22.24
CA ASP A 168 -5.33 -16.47 22.45
C ASP A 168 -6.71 -17.05 22.76
N ASN A 169 -7.20 -17.89 21.85
CA ASN A 169 -8.49 -18.58 21.98
C ASN A 169 -8.59 -19.46 23.23
N ALA A 170 -7.49 -20.06 23.70
CA ALA A 170 -7.50 -20.91 24.90
C ALA A 170 -7.67 -20.07 26.17
N CYS A 171 -6.97 -18.94 26.24
CA CYS A 171 -7.14 -17.96 27.30
C CYS A 171 -8.56 -17.35 27.31
N ILE A 172 -9.10 -16.97 26.14
CA ILE A 172 -10.50 -16.49 26.00
C ILE A 172 -11.48 -17.53 26.51
N ALA A 173 -11.36 -18.79 26.10
CA ALA A 173 -12.25 -19.86 26.55
C ALA A 173 -12.21 -20.05 28.07
N THR A 174 -11.02 -19.96 28.66
CA THR A 174 -10.83 -20.07 30.12
C THR A 174 -11.48 -18.90 30.85
N ASN A 175 -11.32 -17.67 30.35
CA ASN A 175 -11.94 -16.48 30.92
C ASN A 175 -13.47 -16.53 30.80
N VAL A 176 -14.00 -16.95 29.66
CA VAL A 176 -15.43 -17.18 29.44
C VAL A 176 -15.99 -18.16 30.46
N ASN A 177 -15.34 -19.30 30.67
CA ASN A 177 -15.78 -20.29 31.67
C ASN A 177 -15.73 -19.73 33.10
N LYS A 178 -14.71 -18.94 33.44
CA LYS A 178 -14.58 -18.26 34.74
C LYS A 178 -15.71 -17.25 34.96
N THR A 179 -16.03 -16.44 33.96
CA THR A 179 -17.10 -15.43 34.01
C THR A 179 -18.48 -16.09 34.08
N LEU A 180 -18.72 -17.15 33.29
CA LEU A 180 -19.97 -17.91 33.32
C LEU A 180 -20.21 -18.55 34.70
N LYS A 181 -19.16 -19.09 35.35
CA LYS A 181 -19.23 -19.59 36.73
C LYS A 181 -19.59 -18.50 37.74
N LYS A 182 -19.09 -17.27 37.56
CA LYS A 182 -19.41 -16.13 38.44
C LYS A 182 -20.87 -15.68 38.29
N MET A 183 -21.42 -15.74 37.08
CA MET A 183 -22.82 -15.34 36.80
C MET A 183 -23.85 -16.34 37.35
N GLY A 184 -23.44 -17.60 37.54
CA GLY A 184 -24.31 -18.69 37.99
C GLY A 184 -25.29 -19.18 36.91
N PRO A 185 -25.91 -20.37 37.08
CA PRO A 185 -26.92 -20.86 36.15
C PRO A 185 -28.22 -20.08 36.36
N LYS A 186 -28.51 -19.14 35.46
CA LYS A 186 -29.81 -18.45 35.43
C LYS A 186 -30.73 -19.16 34.44
N GLU A 187 -31.79 -19.80 34.93
CA GLU A 187 -32.79 -20.50 34.09
C GLU A 187 -33.62 -19.56 33.21
N ASN A 188 -33.71 -18.26 33.58
CA ASN A 188 -34.49 -17.27 32.83
C ASN A 188 -33.61 -16.46 31.86
N PRO A 189 -33.88 -16.49 30.53
CA PRO A 189 -33.09 -15.76 29.53
C PRO A 189 -33.09 -14.24 29.72
N VAL A 190 -34.20 -13.68 30.19
CA VAL A 190 -34.32 -12.23 30.40
C VAL A 190 -33.39 -11.79 31.54
N ALA A 191 -33.37 -12.55 32.65
CA ALA A 191 -32.51 -12.25 33.80
C ALA A 191 -31.01 -12.46 33.49
N PHE A 192 -30.70 -13.36 32.57
CA PHE A 192 -29.36 -13.55 32.05
C PHE A 192 -28.90 -12.36 31.19
N LEU A 193 -29.73 -11.93 30.24
CA LEU A 193 -29.43 -10.76 29.40
C LEU A 193 -29.32 -9.46 30.22
N GLN A 194 -30.17 -9.27 31.22
CA GLN A 194 -30.09 -8.11 32.13
C GLN A 194 -28.75 -8.04 32.90
N GLU A 195 -28.15 -9.19 33.21
CA GLU A 195 -26.84 -9.25 33.87
C GLU A 195 -25.74 -8.80 32.92
N ILE A 196 -25.75 -9.31 31.69
CA ILE A 196 -24.79 -8.91 30.66
C ILE A 196 -24.96 -7.43 30.34
N TYR A 197 -26.20 -6.95 30.23
CA TYR A 197 -26.50 -5.54 30.07
C TYR A 197 -25.89 -4.69 31.19
N ARG A 198 -26.13 -5.03 32.46
CA ARG A 198 -25.59 -4.27 33.61
C ARG A 198 -24.06 -4.23 33.62
N ASN A 199 -23.42 -5.37 33.34
CA ASN A 199 -21.96 -5.48 33.33
C ASN A 199 -21.30 -4.90 32.07
N SER A 200 -22.10 -4.54 31.05
CA SER A 200 -21.62 -3.88 29.81
C SER A 200 -21.84 -2.37 29.78
N VAL A 201 -22.42 -1.78 30.83
CA VAL A 201 -22.57 -0.31 30.97
C VAL A 201 -21.37 0.34 31.67
N THR A 202 -20.59 -0.40 32.46
CA THR A 202 -19.36 0.08 33.12
C THR A 202 -18.18 0.21 32.14
N GLU A 203 -17.08 0.87 32.51
CA GLU A 203 -15.87 0.95 31.67
C GLU A 203 -15.39 -0.45 31.25
N LEU A 204 -15.68 -0.83 30.00
CA LEU A 204 -15.39 -2.13 29.45
C LEU A 204 -13.92 -2.22 29.04
N SER A 205 -13.23 -3.27 29.49
CA SER A 205 -11.93 -3.62 28.90
C SER A 205 -12.11 -4.34 27.55
N LEU A 206 -11.03 -4.40 26.76
CA LEU A 206 -11.00 -5.15 25.50
C LEU A 206 -11.42 -6.62 25.67
N MET A 207 -10.96 -7.23 26.77
CA MET A 207 -11.24 -8.61 27.11
C MET A 207 -12.70 -8.83 27.50
N ASP A 208 -13.31 -7.85 28.17
CA ASP A 208 -14.72 -7.94 28.59
C ASP A 208 -15.64 -7.95 27.37
N VAL A 209 -15.39 -7.10 26.37
CA VAL A 209 -16.16 -7.08 25.12
C VAL A 209 -16.13 -8.45 24.44
N ILE A 210 -14.93 -9.02 24.24
CA ILE A 210 -14.78 -10.35 23.62
C ILE A 210 -15.48 -11.42 24.46
N THR A 211 -15.27 -11.41 25.77
CA THR A 211 -15.83 -12.40 26.70
C THR A 211 -17.36 -12.39 26.68
N TYR A 212 -18.01 -11.22 26.71
CA TYR A 212 -19.47 -11.14 26.67
C TYR A 212 -20.04 -11.55 25.31
N ILE A 213 -19.37 -11.23 24.19
CA ILE A 213 -19.78 -11.69 22.86
C ILE A 213 -19.71 -13.23 22.77
N GLU A 214 -18.64 -13.83 23.29
CA GLU A 214 -18.50 -15.29 23.37
C GLU A 214 -19.56 -15.95 24.25
N ILE A 215 -19.89 -15.32 25.38
CA ILE A 215 -20.96 -15.80 26.28
C ILE A 215 -22.31 -15.75 25.56
N LEU A 216 -22.64 -14.65 24.88
CA LEU A 216 -23.87 -14.52 24.10
C LEU A 216 -23.94 -15.59 23.00
N ALA A 217 -22.86 -15.78 22.24
CA ALA A 217 -22.80 -16.78 21.18
C ALA A 217 -23.01 -18.21 21.70
N LYS A 218 -22.50 -18.53 22.89
CA LYS A 218 -22.67 -19.85 23.53
C LYS A 218 -24.05 -20.06 24.16
N SER A 219 -24.72 -19.00 24.63
CA SER A 219 -25.98 -19.15 25.39
C SER A 219 -27.20 -19.41 24.52
N PHE A 220 -27.28 -18.84 23.31
CA PHE A 220 -28.46 -18.98 22.45
C PHE A 220 -28.65 -20.37 21.80
N PRO A 221 -27.59 -21.15 21.48
CA PRO A 221 -27.74 -22.55 21.08
C PRO A 221 -28.38 -23.47 22.15
N LEU A 222 -28.42 -23.06 23.42
CA LEU A 222 -28.84 -23.89 24.56
C LEU A 222 -30.32 -23.71 24.98
N GLN A 223 -31.09 -22.90 24.27
CA GLN A 223 -32.44 -22.49 24.67
C GLN A 223 -33.55 -23.26 23.94
N ASP A 224 -33.48 -24.59 23.89
CA ASP A 224 -34.47 -25.41 23.16
C ASP A 224 -35.67 -25.90 24.02
N ASP A 225 -35.70 -25.76 25.34
CA ASP A 225 -36.81 -26.28 26.15
C ASP A 225 -37.30 -25.31 27.24
N ILE A 226 -38.32 -24.50 26.93
CA ILE A 226 -39.14 -23.84 27.95
C ILE A 226 -40.60 -24.27 27.75
N ASN A 227 -41.03 -25.24 28.57
CA ASN A 227 -42.39 -25.76 28.70
C ASN A 227 -43.33 -24.71 29.36
N ASN A 228 -43.59 -23.59 28.68
CA ASN A 228 -44.54 -22.57 29.14
C ASN A 228 -45.78 -22.50 28.25
N THR A 229 -46.91 -22.12 28.86
CA THR A 229 -48.20 -21.91 28.18
C THR A 229 -48.10 -20.89 27.03
N ILE A 230 -48.96 -21.04 26.01
CA ILE A 230 -48.89 -20.35 24.71
C ILE A 230 -48.79 -18.80 24.83
N SER A 231 -49.57 -18.17 25.72
CA SER A 231 -49.56 -16.70 25.91
C SER A 231 -48.32 -16.20 26.68
N ALA A 232 -47.81 -17.02 27.62
CA ALA A 232 -46.57 -16.74 28.33
C ALA A 232 -45.35 -16.85 27.41
N LYS A 233 -45.42 -17.69 26.37
CA LYS A 233 -44.34 -17.89 25.40
C LYS A 233 -44.13 -16.67 24.49
N ASP A 234 -45.20 -16.07 23.98
CA ASP A 234 -45.12 -14.85 23.16
C ASP A 234 -44.61 -13.65 23.98
N THR A 235 -45.14 -13.46 25.20
CA THR A 235 -44.72 -12.36 26.09
C THR A 235 -43.27 -12.51 26.55
N LEU A 236 -42.84 -13.71 26.91
CA LEU A 236 -41.44 -14.01 27.23
C LEU A 236 -40.52 -13.76 26.03
N SER A 237 -40.93 -14.13 24.81
CA SER A 237 -40.15 -13.92 23.58
C SER A 237 -39.99 -12.43 23.27
N ASN A 238 -41.05 -11.64 23.39
CA ASN A 238 -41.01 -10.17 23.24
C ASN A 238 -40.07 -9.51 24.26
N SER A 239 -40.17 -9.90 25.54
CA SER A 239 -39.28 -9.39 26.59
C SER A 239 -37.82 -9.80 26.34
N THR A 240 -37.58 -11.02 25.87
CA THR A 240 -36.24 -11.52 25.56
C THR A 240 -35.63 -10.77 24.38
N LEU A 241 -36.37 -10.55 23.29
CA LEU A 241 -35.90 -9.76 22.15
C LEU A 241 -35.61 -8.30 22.54
N THR A 242 -36.46 -7.70 23.37
CA THR A 242 -36.25 -6.32 23.86
C THR A 242 -34.95 -6.22 24.65
N GLU A 243 -34.71 -7.13 25.59
CA GLU A 243 -33.50 -7.11 26.41
C GLU A 243 -32.25 -7.48 25.59
N PHE A 244 -32.40 -8.38 24.62
CA PHE A 244 -31.33 -8.72 23.69
C PHE A 244 -30.88 -7.51 22.87
N VAL A 245 -31.82 -6.76 22.28
CA VAL A 245 -31.50 -5.55 21.51
C VAL A 245 -30.82 -4.48 22.36
N LYS A 246 -31.26 -4.29 23.62
CA LYS A 246 -30.58 -3.39 24.57
C LYS A 246 -29.15 -3.85 24.88
N THR A 247 -28.95 -5.14 25.10
CA THR A 247 -27.63 -5.72 25.38
C THR A 247 -26.69 -5.54 24.18
N MET A 248 -27.18 -5.83 22.97
CA MET A 248 -26.44 -5.64 21.72
C MET A 248 -26.05 -4.18 21.49
N ASN A 249 -26.95 -3.25 21.82
CA ASN A 249 -26.72 -1.81 21.64
C ASN A 249 -25.46 -1.34 22.39
N ASN A 250 -25.15 -1.87 23.58
CA ASN A 250 -23.94 -1.49 24.34
C ASN A 250 -22.62 -1.82 23.60
N PHE A 251 -22.61 -2.83 22.73
CA PHE A 251 -21.40 -3.24 21.99
C PHE A 251 -21.18 -2.47 20.68
N VAL A 252 -22.24 -1.87 20.12
CA VAL A 252 -22.22 -1.21 18.80
C VAL A 252 -22.40 0.31 18.85
N GLN A 253 -22.60 0.87 20.04
CA GLN A 253 -22.61 2.33 20.26
C GLN A 253 -21.24 2.96 19.95
N LYS A 254 -21.26 4.24 19.57
CA LYS A 254 -20.05 4.99 19.18
C LYS A 254 -19.00 5.13 20.29
N ASN A 255 -19.40 5.17 21.56
CA ASN A 255 -18.48 5.23 22.71
C ASN A 255 -17.58 3.98 22.79
N THR A 256 -18.09 2.81 22.41
CA THR A 256 -17.36 1.54 22.42
C THR A 256 -16.33 1.45 21.29
N PHE A 257 -16.37 2.35 20.30
CA PHE A 257 -15.47 2.30 19.13
C PHE A 257 -14.00 2.49 19.54
N VAL A 258 -13.75 3.29 20.58
CA VAL A 258 -12.40 3.48 21.16
C VAL A 258 -11.83 2.17 21.70
N ILE A 259 -12.68 1.24 22.15
CA ILE A 259 -12.27 -0.08 22.62
C ILE A 259 -11.99 -0.98 21.41
N TRP A 260 -12.87 -0.98 20.41
CA TRP A 260 -12.68 -1.75 19.17
C TRP A 260 -11.44 -1.34 18.36
N ASP A 261 -11.04 -0.06 18.43
CA ASP A 261 -9.85 0.47 17.77
C ASP A 261 -8.55 -0.12 18.33
N LYS A 262 -8.54 -0.59 19.59
CA LYS A 262 -7.39 -1.26 20.21
C LYS A 262 -7.16 -2.69 19.70
N LEU A 263 -8.11 -3.27 18.95
CA LEU A 263 -7.97 -4.62 18.39
C LEU A 263 -7.34 -4.59 16.99
N PRO A 264 -6.41 -5.52 16.69
CA PRO A 264 -5.94 -5.71 15.32
C PRO A 264 -7.09 -6.04 14.38
N MET A 265 -7.02 -5.55 13.14
CA MET A 265 -8.07 -5.63 12.13
C MET A 265 -8.67 -7.03 11.96
N ASN A 266 -7.86 -8.08 11.89
CA ASN A 266 -8.31 -9.47 11.72
C ASN A 266 -9.13 -9.96 12.93
N HIS A 267 -8.69 -9.67 14.16
CA HIS A 267 -9.39 -10.05 15.39
C HIS A 267 -10.67 -9.22 15.56
N ARG A 268 -10.60 -7.91 15.31
CA ARG A 268 -11.77 -7.02 15.28
C ARG A 268 -12.84 -7.55 14.32
N ARG A 269 -12.45 -7.90 13.10
CA ARG A 269 -13.36 -8.45 12.08
C ARG A 269 -13.99 -9.77 12.50
N THR A 270 -13.21 -10.66 13.11
CA THR A 270 -13.69 -11.96 13.58
C THR A 270 -14.73 -11.81 14.68
N HIS A 271 -14.45 -11.01 15.71
CA HIS A 271 -15.39 -10.81 16.82
C HIS A 271 -16.63 -9.99 16.41
N LEU A 272 -16.51 -9.02 15.51
CA LEU A 272 -17.66 -8.30 14.95
C LEU A 272 -18.54 -9.23 14.09
N THR A 273 -17.94 -10.07 13.24
CA THR A 273 -18.69 -11.06 12.46
C THR A 273 -19.43 -12.02 13.38
N LYS A 274 -18.78 -12.47 14.46
CA LYS A 274 -19.41 -13.33 15.47
C LYS A 274 -20.57 -12.65 16.19
N LEU A 275 -20.46 -11.35 16.50
CA LEU A 275 -21.54 -10.55 17.08
C LEU A 275 -22.74 -10.47 16.13
N LEU A 276 -22.50 -10.16 14.85
CA LEU A 276 -23.52 -10.09 13.81
C LEU A 276 -24.21 -11.45 13.58
N TYR A 277 -23.43 -12.54 13.51
CA TYR A 277 -23.95 -13.90 13.42
C TYR A 277 -24.80 -14.28 14.64
N THR A 278 -24.33 -13.95 15.83
CA THR A 278 -25.07 -14.20 17.09
C THR A 278 -26.40 -13.46 17.09
N ALA A 279 -26.43 -12.21 16.60
CA ALA A 279 -27.65 -11.44 16.47
C ALA A 279 -28.66 -12.06 15.50
N GLU A 280 -28.19 -12.54 14.34
CA GLU A 280 -29.03 -13.25 13.36
C GLU A 280 -29.62 -14.53 13.97
N GLN A 281 -28.78 -15.38 14.58
CA GLN A 281 -29.21 -16.66 15.15
C GLN A 281 -30.13 -16.49 16.36
N ALA A 282 -29.80 -15.61 17.31
CA ALA A 282 -30.62 -15.36 18.49
C ALA A 282 -32.00 -14.83 18.10
N THR A 283 -32.04 -13.86 17.19
CA THR A 283 -33.30 -13.28 16.71
C THR A 283 -34.15 -14.33 16.01
N LEU A 284 -33.56 -15.13 15.12
CA LEU A 284 -34.28 -16.15 14.36
C LEU A 284 -34.87 -17.23 15.29
N ARG A 285 -34.08 -17.73 16.25
CA ARG A 285 -34.53 -18.76 17.20
C ARG A 285 -35.62 -18.26 18.14
N ILE A 286 -35.48 -17.05 18.70
CA ILE A 286 -36.53 -16.47 19.53
C ILE A 286 -37.78 -16.19 18.69
N SER A 287 -37.63 -15.80 17.42
CA SER A 287 -38.76 -15.56 16.53
C SER A 287 -39.55 -16.83 16.18
N GLN A 288 -38.91 -18.01 16.19
CA GLN A 288 -39.61 -19.29 15.98
C GLN A 288 -40.53 -19.68 17.16
N ASN A 289 -40.34 -19.09 18.34
CA ASN A 289 -41.16 -19.39 19.51
C ASN A 289 -42.55 -18.76 19.49
N PHE A 290 -42.76 -17.74 18.65
CA PHE A 290 -44.07 -17.14 18.47
C PHE A 290 -45.00 -18.13 17.76
N GLN A 291 -46.24 -18.25 18.23
CA GLN A 291 -47.21 -19.19 17.66
C GLN A 291 -48.31 -18.51 16.84
N LYS A 292 -48.46 -17.19 16.96
CA LYS A 292 -49.48 -16.41 16.26
C LYS A 292 -48.85 -15.52 15.18
N THR A 293 -49.63 -15.19 14.15
CA THR A 293 -49.30 -14.12 13.22
C THR A 293 -49.17 -12.81 14.00
N THR A 294 -47.94 -12.31 14.17
CA THR A 294 -47.62 -11.15 15.00
C THR A 294 -46.57 -10.27 14.31
N GLN A 295 -46.61 -8.98 14.64
CA GLN A 295 -45.54 -8.04 14.33
C GLN A 295 -44.97 -7.55 15.64
N PHE A 296 -43.64 -7.59 15.77
CA PHE A 296 -42.92 -7.08 16.92
C PHE A 296 -41.85 -6.09 16.45
N ASP A 297 -41.75 -4.93 17.11
CA ASP A 297 -40.70 -3.95 16.86
C ASP A 297 -40.14 -3.42 18.18
N THR A 298 -38.83 -3.22 18.20
CA THR A 298 -38.13 -2.64 19.34
C THR A 298 -36.92 -1.85 18.84
N ASN A 299 -36.76 -0.65 19.38
CA ASN A 299 -35.74 0.29 18.94
C ASN A 299 -34.88 0.72 20.13
N SER A 300 -33.56 0.75 19.92
CA SER A 300 -32.57 1.35 20.81
C SER A 300 -31.84 2.49 20.07
N THR A 301 -30.76 3.02 20.63
CA THR A 301 -30.07 4.19 20.04
C THR A 301 -29.39 3.90 18.71
N ASP A 302 -28.69 2.75 18.61
CA ASP A 302 -27.94 2.34 17.42
C ASP A 302 -28.41 1.00 16.82
N VAL A 303 -29.28 0.27 17.51
CA VAL A 303 -29.86 -1.01 17.04
C VAL A 303 -31.39 -0.92 17.02
N ALA A 304 -31.99 -1.33 15.91
CA ALA A 304 -33.43 -1.52 15.78
C ALA A 304 -33.73 -2.93 15.25
N LEU A 305 -34.80 -3.54 15.77
CA LEU A 305 -35.26 -4.87 15.39
C LEU A 305 -36.74 -4.82 15.05
N LYS A 306 -37.10 -5.44 13.92
CA LYS A 306 -38.49 -5.66 13.53
C LYS A 306 -38.70 -7.09 13.05
N VAL A 307 -39.63 -7.81 13.65
CA VAL A 307 -39.97 -9.19 13.34
C VAL A 307 -41.40 -9.27 12.83
N PHE A 308 -41.59 -9.99 11.74
CA PHE A 308 -42.88 -10.37 11.19
C PHE A 308 -43.02 -11.88 11.25
N MET A 309 -44.13 -12.35 11.82
CA MET A 309 -44.50 -13.75 11.76
C MET A 309 -45.86 -13.91 11.11
N PHE A 310 -45.97 -14.83 10.17
CA PHE A 310 -47.21 -15.11 9.46
C PHE A 310 -47.28 -16.55 8.95
N ASP A 311 -48.50 -17.04 8.80
CA ASP A 311 -48.77 -18.39 8.30
C ASP A 311 -48.74 -18.45 6.77
N SER A 312 -48.55 -19.65 6.21
CA SER A 312 -48.44 -19.93 4.76
C SER A 312 -49.62 -19.39 3.91
N TYR A 313 -50.81 -19.22 4.49
CA TYR A 313 -51.98 -18.70 3.79
C TYR A 313 -51.92 -17.18 3.55
N HIS A 314 -51.26 -16.43 4.43
CA HIS A 314 -51.22 -14.97 4.39
C HIS A 314 -50.01 -14.40 3.63
N VAL A 315 -49.14 -15.28 3.10
CA VAL A 315 -47.88 -14.94 2.41
C VAL A 315 -48.07 -13.97 1.22
N LYS A 316 -49.21 -14.01 0.52
CA LYS A 316 -49.45 -13.15 -0.67
C LYS A 316 -49.86 -11.71 -0.34
N HIS A 317 -50.37 -11.43 0.86
CA HIS A 317 -50.92 -10.11 1.21
C HIS A 317 -50.01 -9.32 2.16
N ILE A 318 -49.11 -9.98 2.87
CA ILE A 318 -48.17 -9.35 3.80
C ILE A 318 -46.88 -9.02 3.05
N HIS A 319 -46.46 -7.76 3.09
CA HIS A 319 -45.20 -7.29 2.54
C HIS A 319 -44.29 -6.85 3.68
N PRO A 320 -43.45 -7.75 4.24
CA PRO A 320 -42.55 -7.42 5.33
C PRO A 320 -41.62 -6.29 4.91
N HIS A 321 -41.64 -5.22 5.68
CA HIS A 321 -40.80 -4.05 5.45
C HIS A 321 -40.43 -3.38 6.76
N MET A 322 -39.28 -2.72 6.73
CA MET A 322 -38.79 -1.91 7.83
C MET A 322 -38.33 -0.56 7.31
N ASN A 323 -38.71 0.50 8.03
CA ASN A 323 -38.31 1.87 7.75
C ASN A 323 -37.83 2.50 9.07
N VAL A 324 -36.52 2.77 9.16
CA VAL A 324 -35.87 3.36 10.34
C VAL A 324 -34.79 4.34 9.86
N ASP A 325 -34.81 5.58 10.36
CA ASP A 325 -33.80 6.61 10.11
C ASP A 325 -33.42 6.83 8.62
N GLY A 326 -34.40 6.74 7.71
CA GLY A 326 -34.19 6.90 6.27
C GLY A 326 -33.67 5.64 5.55
N GLY A 327 -33.38 4.58 6.30
CA GLY A 327 -33.16 3.23 5.78
C GLY A 327 -34.48 2.50 5.55
N TYR A 328 -34.70 2.01 4.33
CA TYR A 328 -35.88 1.26 3.94
C TYR A 328 -35.49 -0.09 3.37
N ILE A 329 -36.07 -1.18 3.86
CA ILE A 329 -35.91 -2.51 3.28
C ILE A 329 -37.28 -3.13 3.04
N LYS A 330 -37.44 -3.76 1.87
CA LYS A 330 -38.65 -4.48 1.48
C LYS A 330 -38.30 -5.81 0.86
N ILE A 331 -39.04 -6.84 1.26
CA ILE A 331 -38.96 -8.17 0.67
C ILE A 331 -40.23 -8.43 -0.14
N PHE A 332 -40.07 -9.09 -1.27
CA PHE A 332 -41.18 -9.61 -2.07
C PHE A 332 -41.24 -11.14 -1.90
N PRO A 333 -42.22 -11.67 -1.15
CA PRO A 333 -42.36 -13.11 -0.95
C PRO A 333 -42.84 -13.80 -2.23
N LYS A 334 -42.27 -14.97 -2.54
CA LYS A 334 -42.79 -15.89 -3.56
C LYS A 334 -43.07 -17.26 -2.95
N ARG A 335 -44.35 -17.65 -2.90
CA ARG A 335 -44.77 -18.99 -2.44
C ARG A 335 -44.47 -20.02 -3.52
N LYS A 336 -43.82 -21.13 -3.15
CA LYS A 336 -43.59 -22.25 -4.06
C LYS A 336 -44.91 -23.03 -4.24
N ALA A 337 -45.35 -23.22 -5.48
CA ALA A 337 -46.70 -23.71 -5.81
C ALA A 337 -46.97 -25.20 -5.48
N ALA A 338 -45.99 -25.95 -4.95
CA ALA A 338 -46.01 -27.41 -4.94
C ALA A 338 -46.54 -28.08 -3.65
N TYR A 339 -46.76 -27.34 -2.55
CA TYR A 339 -47.18 -27.94 -1.27
C TYR A 339 -48.26 -27.12 -0.56
N ASP A 340 -49.34 -27.81 -0.18
CA ASP A 340 -50.48 -27.31 0.59
C ASP A 340 -50.31 -27.63 2.09
N SER A 341 -49.07 -27.52 2.59
CA SER A 341 -48.72 -27.78 3.98
C SER A 341 -48.86 -26.51 4.82
N ASP A 342 -49.57 -26.61 5.95
CA ASP A 342 -49.55 -25.61 7.03
C ASP A 342 -48.12 -25.40 7.50
N GLY A 343 -47.67 -24.15 7.48
CA GLY A 343 -46.32 -23.79 7.92
C GLY A 343 -46.20 -22.31 8.24
N ASN A 344 -45.24 -21.99 9.11
CA ASN A 344 -45.05 -20.66 9.65
C ASN A 344 -43.76 -20.05 9.08
N VAL A 345 -43.80 -18.75 8.78
CA VAL A 345 -42.67 -17.97 8.29
C VAL A 345 -42.38 -16.85 9.28
N ALA A 346 -41.12 -16.75 9.69
CA ALA A 346 -40.60 -15.65 10.48
C ALA A 346 -39.58 -14.85 9.64
N VAL A 347 -39.79 -13.54 9.55
CA VAL A 347 -38.90 -12.59 8.88
C VAL A 347 -38.44 -11.58 9.91
N ALA A 348 -37.14 -11.50 10.15
CA ALA A 348 -36.55 -10.56 11.08
C ALA A 348 -35.62 -9.58 10.36
N PHE A 349 -35.77 -8.30 10.68
CA PHE A 349 -34.97 -7.19 10.18
C PHE A 349 -34.16 -6.58 11.33
N LEU A 350 -32.85 -6.46 11.13
CA LEU A 350 -31.95 -5.79 12.06
C LEU A 350 -31.35 -4.56 11.37
N TYR A 351 -31.29 -3.44 12.08
CA TYR A 351 -30.69 -2.20 11.59
C TYR A 351 -29.68 -1.68 12.59
N TYR A 352 -28.47 -1.42 12.09
CA TYR A 352 -27.35 -0.90 12.85
C TYR A 352 -26.96 0.48 12.31
N LYS A 353 -27.17 1.50 13.12
CA LYS A 353 -26.96 2.90 12.72
C LYS A 353 -25.48 3.26 12.59
N SER A 354 -24.66 2.84 13.55
CA SER A 354 -23.28 3.33 13.67
C SER A 354 -22.20 2.32 13.33
N ILE A 355 -22.48 1.02 13.18
CA ILE A 355 -21.45 -0.04 13.08
C ILE A 355 -20.59 0.01 11.78
N GLY A 356 -21.03 0.73 10.75
CA GLY A 356 -20.38 0.76 9.42
C GLY A 356 -18.85 1.00 9.45
N PRO A 357 -18.33 2.02 10.15
CA PRO A 357 -16.88 2.28 10.23
C PRO A 357 -16.08 1.11 10.83
N LEU A 358 -16.65 0.36 11.78
CA LEU A 358 -15.95 -0.79 12.39
C LEU A 358 -15.76 -1.97 11.41
N LEU A 359 -16.62 -2.06 10.41
CA LEU A 359 -16.59 -3.07 9.35
C LEU A 359 -15.84 -2.60 8.09
N SER A 360 -15.24 -1.41 8.13
CA SER A 360 -14.42 -0.87 7.03
C SER A 360 -12.99 -1.44 7.07
N SER A 361 -12.32 -1.44 5.93
CA SER A 361 -10.99 -2.05 5.77
C SER A 361 -9.81 -1.21 6.28
N SER A 362 -10.03 -0.10 6.98
CA SER A 362 -8.97 0.83 7.41
C SER A 362 -8.57 0.59 8.88
N ASP A 363 -7.26 0.61 9.15
CA ASP A 363 -6.71 0.45 10.52
C ASP A 363 -7.04 1.64 11.43
N ASN A 364 -7.16 2.86 10.89
CA ASN A 364 -7.46 4.09 11.67
C ASN A 364 -8.77 4.75 11.22
N PHE A 365 -9.92 4.21 11.67
CA PHE A 365 -11.24 4.72 11.24
C PHE A 365 -11.69 6.00 11.97
N LEU A 366 -11.04 6.35 13.10
CA LEU A 366 -11.36 7.54 13.92
C LEU A 366 -10.73 8.85 13.44
N LEU A 367 -9.72 8.80 12.56
CA LEU A 367 -9.04 9.99 12.05
C LEU A 367 -9.75 10.56 10.81
N GLU A 368 -10.03 11.87 10.81
CA GLU A 368 -10.35 12.61 9.60
C GLU A 368 -9.12 12.68 8.68
N PRO A 369 -9.28 12.66 7.35
CA PRO A 369 -8.17 12.57 6.43
C PRO A 369 -7.34 13.86 6.47
N GLN A 370 -6.19 13.81 7.13
CA GLN A 370 -5.04 14.62 6.72
C GLN A 370 -4.29 13.85 5.64
N ASN A 371 -4.00 14.53 4.54
CA ASN A 371 -3.25 14.06 3.38
C ASN A 371 -2.17 13.03 3.74
N TYR A 372 -2.47 11.75 3.55
CA TYR A 372 -1.45 10.72 3.42
C TYR A 372 -1.74 9.94 2.14
N ASP A 373 -0.91 10.25 1.17
CA ASP A 373 -0.74 9.55 -0.09
C ASP A 373 -0.03 8.23 0.26
N ASN A 374 -0.70 7.08 0.15
CA ASN A 374 -0.12 5.78 -0.20
C ASN A 374 -1.13 4.61 -0.01
N SER A 375 -1.33 3.89 -1.11
CA SER A 375 -1.54 2.43 -1.20
C SER A 375 -2.52 1.74 -0.25
N GLU A 376 -3.78 1.63 -0.68
CA GLU A 376 -4.58 0.39 -0.85
C GLU A 376 -6.04 0.82 -1.14
N GLU A 377 -6.78 0.05 -1.94
CA GLU A 377 -8.20 0.33 -2.22
C GLU A 377 -9.03 0.14 -0.94
N GLU A 378 -9.07 1.15 -0.08
CA GLU A 378 -9.85 1.09 1.16
C GLU A 378 -11.36 1.14 0.86
N GLU A 379 -12.02 -0.01 0.98
CA GLU A 379 -13.48 -0.10 1.02
C GLU A 379 -14.00 0.51 2.33
N LYS A 380 -14.66 1.66 2.22
CA LYS A 380 -15.25 2.36 3.36
C LYS A 380 -16.77 2.25 3.32
N VAL A 381 -17.37 1.83 4.44
CA VAL A 381 -18.83 1.77 4.58
C VAL A 381 -19.37 3.19 4.80
N ILE A 382 -20.28 3.65 3.93
CA ILE A 382 -20.87 5.00 3.97
C ILE A 382 -22.36 5.00 4.33
N SER A 383 -22.92 3.86 4.72
CA SER A 383 -24.32 3.74 5.15
C SER A 383 -24.42 3.05 6.52
N PRO A 384 -25.60 3.13 7.16
CA PRO A 384 -26.01 2.14 8.15
C PRO A 384 -25.95 0.71 7.57
N VAL A 385 -25.88 -0.29 8.45
CA VAL A 385 -25.92 -1.71 8.05
C VAL A 385 -27.31 -2.26 8.33
N ILE A 386 -27.90 -2.94 7.36
CA ILE A 386 -29.24 -3.54 7.50
C ILE A 386 -29.17 -5.03 7.18
N SER A 387 -29.78 -5.89 8.00
CA SER A 387 -29.84 -7.34 7.77
C SER A 387 -31.28 -7.80 7.69
N VAL A 388 -31.47 -8.88 6.94
CA VAL A 388 -32.73 -9.61 6.84
C VAL A 388 -32.47 -11.09 6.94
N THR A 389 -33.18 -11.73 7.87
CA THR A 389 -33.12 -13.17 8.08
C THR A 389 -34.52 -13.76 7.97
N ILE A 390 -34.60 -14.92 7.34
CA ILE A 390 -35.87 -15.59 7.07
C ILE A 390 -35.75 -17.03 7.55
N SER A 391 -36.71 -17.44 8.37
CA SER A 391 -36.89 -18.83 8.78
C SER A 391 -38.26 -19.30 8.32
N SER A 392 -38.32 -20.47 7.71
CA SER A 392 -39.58 -21.13 7.37
C SER A 392 -39.57 -22.57 7.86
N ASN A 393 -40.71 -23.03 8.37
CA ASN A 393 -40.94 -24.42 8.75
C ASN A 393 -42.18 -24.93 8.01
N PRO A 394 -42.06 -25.83 7.02
CA PRO A 394 -40.83 -26.44 6.48
C PRO A 394 -39.95 -25.47 5.67
N SER A 395 -38.64 -25.70 5.61
CA SER A 395 -37.64 -24.80 5.01
C SER A 395 -37.82 -24.52 3.51
N THR A 396 -38.62 -25.33 2.81
CA THR A 396 -38.93 -25.20 1.37
C THR A 396 -40.11 -24.29 1.07
N LEU A 397 -40.76 -23.72 2.10
CA LEU A 397 -42.02 -22.99 1.96
C LEU A 397 -41.84 -21.57 1.40
N TYR A 398 -40.68 -20.97 1.62
CA TYR A 398 -40.40 -19.58 1.26
C TYR A 398 -39.24 -19.47 0.26
N GLU A 399 -39.50 -18.99 -0.96
CA GLU A 399 -38.47 -18.75 -1.97
C GLU A 399 -38.23 -17.24 -2.11
N LEU A 400 -36.97 -16.82 -1.92
CA LEU A 400 -36.57 -15.44 -2.05
C LEU A 400 -36.33 -15.10 -3.53
N GLU A 401 -37.07 -14.14 -4.08
CA GLU A 401 -36.85 -13.69 -5.46
C GLU A 401 -35.72 -12.65 -5.51
N LYS A 402 -35.94 -11.44 -4.98
CA LYS A 402 -34.91 -10.40 -4.78
C LYS A 402 -35.30 -9.48 -3.62
N ILE A 403 -34.32 -9.01 -2.85
CA ILE A 403 -34.50 -8.01 -1.78
C ILE A 403 -34.13 -6.65 -2.32
N THR A 404 -34.96 -5.65 -2.03
CA THR A 404 -34.68 -4.26 -2.37
C THR A 404 -34.52 -3.46 -1.08
N PHE A 405 -33.41 -2.74 -0.95
CA PHE A 405 -33.17 -1.84 0.16
C PHE A 405 -32.66 -0.48 -0.32
N THR A 406 -32.98 0.56 0.43
CA THR A 406 -32.52 1.94 0.24
C THR A 406 -31.90 2.41 1.54
N LEU A 407 -30.67 2.90 1.50
CA LEU A 407 -29.98 3.45 2.67
C LEU A 407 -29.54 4.87 2.41
N SER A 408 -29.59 5.69 3.46
CA SER A 408 -29.08 7.06 3.45
C SER A 408 -27.55 7.06 3.58
N HIS A 409 -26.91 8.00 2.89
CA HIS A 409 -25.47 8.19 2.98
C HIS A 409 -25.13 9.00 4.24
N THR A 410 -24.18 8.51 5.04
CA THR A 410 -23.63 9.24 6.19
C THR A 410 -22.65 10.34 5.78
N LYS A 411 -22.11 10.29 4.54
CA LYS A 411 -21.27 11.35 3.93
C LYS A 411 -21.75 11.66 2.51
N ILE A 412 -21.66 12.92 2.08
CA ILE A 412 -22.11 13.35 0.74
C ILE A 412 -21.27 12.64 -0.34
N ALA A 413 -21.92 11.86 -1.19
CA ALA A 413 -21.28 10.96 -2.17
C ALA A 413 -20.81 11.64 -3.47
N ASP A 414 -20.65 12.96 -3.49
CA ASP A 414 -20.60 13.78 -4.72
C ASP A 414 -19.44 13.47 -5.69
N LYS A 415 -18.50 12.59 -5.33
CA LYS A 415 -17.31 12.27 -6.14
C LYS A 415 -16.90 10.79 -6.18
N PHE A 416 -17.61 9.88 -5.52
CA PHE A 416 -17.14 8.49 -5.35
C PHE A 416 -18.10 7.47 -5.93
N ARG A 417 -17.55 6.34 -6.41
CA ARG A 417 -18.35 5.22 -6.90
C ARG A 417 -18.98 4.49 -5.71
N THR A 418 -20.31 4.49 -5.67
CA THR A 418 -21.09 3.72 -4.69
C THR A 418 -21.26 2.29 -5.16
N GLN A 419 -21.14 1.34 -4.22
CA GLN A 419 -21.29 -0.08 -4.50
C GLN A 419 -22.19 -0.72 -3.44
N CYS A 420 -23.15 -1.51 -3.91
CA CYS A 420 -24.00 -2.33 -3.07
C CYS A 420 -23.23 -3.60 -2.70
N ALA A 421 -23.13 -3.91 -1.41
CA ALA A 421 -22.44 -5.10 -0.96
C ALA A 421 -23.20 -5.79 0.18
N PHE A 422 -22.91 -7.08 0.34
CA PHE A 422 -23.36 -7.89 1.46
C PHE A 422 -22.15 -8.42 2.24
N TRP A 423 -22.32 -8.66 3.54
CA TRP A 423 -21.29 -9.25 4.40
C TRP A 423 -21.24 -10.76 4.17
N ASN A 424 -20.21 -11.20 3.46
CA ASN A 424 -19.93 -12.60 3.20
C ASN A 424 -19.05 -13.15 4.33
N TYR A 425 -19.45 -14.23 4.99
CA TYR A 425 -18.66 -14.82 6.06
C TYR A 425 -18.78 -16.35 6.09
N SER A 426 -17.74 -17.02 6.60
CA SER A 426 -17.77 -18.45 6.87
C SER A 426 -18.22 -18.73 8.31
N PRO A 427 -19.27 -19.53 8.55
CA PRO A 427 -19.73 -19.87 9.91
C PRO A 427 -18.67 -20.58 10.77
N ASP A 428 -17.72 -21.30 10.17
CA ASP A 428 -16.71 -22.08 10.90
C ASP A 428 -15.57 -21.20 11.43
N THR A 429 -15.10 -20.25 10.61
CA THR A 429 -13.95 -19.39 10.95
C THR A 429 -14.36 -18.02 11.47
N MET A 430 -15.62 -17.62 11.30
CA MET A 430 -16.14 -16.27 11.56
C MET A 430 -15.34 -15.16 10.86
N ASN A 431 -14.63 -15.50 9.77
CA ASN A 431 -13.96 -14.51 8.94
C ASN A 431 -14.96 -13.96 7.93
N GLY A 432 -15.20 -12.65 8.01
CA GLY A 432 -16.11 -11.93 7.11
C GLY A 432 -15.37 -11.06 6.10
N SER A 433 -16.04 -10.66 5.02
CA SER A 433 -15.61 -9.61 4.11
C SER A 433 -16.81 -9.06 3.35
N TRP A 434 -16.75 -7.82 2.88
CA TRP A 434 -17.79 -7.31 1.98
C TRP A 434 -17.63 -7.96 0.60
N SER A 435 -18.75 -8.34 -0.02
CA SER A 435 -18.78 -8.82 -1.41
C SER A 435 -19.92 -8.15 -2.19
N PRO A 436 -19.67 -7.73 -3.43
CA PRO A 436 -20.71 -7.17 -4.31
C PRO A 436 -21.43 -8.21 -5.16
N GLU A 437 -21.02 -9.48 -5.09
CA GLU A 437 -21.60 -10.54 -5.93
C GLU A 437 -23.10 -10.69 -5.65
N GLY A 438 -23.92 -10.83 -6.69
CA GLY A 438 -25.38 -10.95 -6.52
C GLY A 438 -26.13 -9.67 -6.12
N CYS A 439 -25.43 -8.53 -5.97
CA CYS A 439 -26.01 -7.23 -5.67
C CYS A 439 -25.96 -6.26 -6.88
N GLU A 440 -27.10 -5.71 -7.26
CA GLU A 440 -27.28 -4.77 -8.37
C GLU A 440 -27.65 -3.38 -7.85
N LEU A 441 -26.99 -2.34 -8.33
CA LEU A 441 -27.37 -0.94 -8.08
C LEU A 441 -28.63 -0.60 -8.90
N THR A 442 -29.68 -0.11 -8.25
CA THR A 442 -30.94 0.27 -8.93
C THR A 442 -31.06 1.78 -9.13
N TYR A 443 -30.75 2.55 -8.09
CA TYR A 443 -30.83 4.01 -8.09
C TYR A 443 -29.82 4.57 -7.09
N THR A 444 -29.21 5.71 -7.43
CA THR A 444 -28.29 6.42 -6.54
C THR A 444 -28.53 7.92 -6.67
N ASN A 445 -28.52 8.61 -5.54
CA ASN A 445 -28.56 10.07 -5.43
C ASN A 445 -27.48 10.51 -4.42
N ALA A 446 -27.26 11.81 -4.27
CA ALA A 446 -26.30 12.36 -3.32
C ALA A 446 -26.56 11.89 -1.87
N THR A 447 -27.82 11.66 -1.51
CA THR A 447 -28.25 11.37 -0.13
C THR A 447 -28.67 9.92 0.11
N HIS A 448 -29.08 9.17 -0.92
CA HIS A 448 -29.62 7.82 -0.77
C HIS A 448 -29.21 6.95 -1.95
N THR A 449 -29.00 5.68 -1.67
CA THR A 449 -28.76 4.66 -2.70
C THR A 449 -29.65 3.46 -2.47
N SER A 450 -30.23 2.96 -3.56
CA SER A 450 -31.12 1.80 -3.61
C SER A 450 -30.47 0.64 -4.34
N CYS A 451 -30.48 -0.52 -3.72
CA CYS A 451 -29.82 -1.74 -4.15
C CYS A 451 -30.80 -2.90 -4.22
N ARG A 452 -30.49 -3.87 -5.08
CA ARG A 452 -31.24 -5.12 -5.23
C ARG A 452 -30.30 -6.31 -5.12
N CYS A 453 -30.48 -7.16 -4.11
CA CYS A 453 -29.60 -8.31 -3.84
C CYS A 453 -30.38 -9.63 -3.73
N ASN A 454 -29.71 -10.76 -3.90
CA ASN A 454 -30.25 -12.12 -3.78
C ASN A 454 -29.67 -12.93 -2.60
N HIS A 455 -29.07 -12.27 -1.60
CA HIS A 455 -28.49 -12.89 -0.40
C HIS A 455 -29.36 -12.63 0.85
N LEU A 456 -29.13 -13.36 1.95
CA LEU A 456 -29.83 -13.21 3.23
C LEU A 456 -28.85 -12.97 4.37
N THR A 457 -28.22 -11.80 4.37
CA THR A 457 -27.15 -11.43 5.31
C THR A 457 -27.26 -9.94 5.66
N HIS A 458 -26.16 -9.36 6.15
CA HIS A 458 -26.02 -7.92 6.36
C HIS A 458 -25.67 -7.20 5.05
N PHE A 459 -26.29 -6.07 4.80
CA PHE A 459 -26.08 -5.22 3.62
C PHE A 459 -25.57 -3.85 4.03
N ALA A 460 -24.71 -3.30 3.18
CA ALA A 460 -24.24 -1.94 3.31
C ALA A 460 -23.91 -1.33 1.94
N ILE A 461 -23.66 -0.03 1.96
CA ILE A 461 -23.22 0.74 0.81
C ILE A 461 -21.77 1.12 1.02
N LEU A 462 -20.93 0.64 0.12
CA LEU A 462 -19.51 0.89 0.12
C LEU A 462 -19.20 2.08 -0.77
N MET A 463 -18.20 2.83 -0.33
CA MET A 463 -17.48 3.80 -1.14
C MET A 463 -16.10 3.20 -1.39
N SER A 464 -15.80 2.93 -2.65
CA SER A 464 -14.44 2.58 -3.03
C SER A 464 -13.65 3.87 -3.23
N SER A 465 -12.54 4.00 -2.51
CA SER A 465 -11.48 4.99 -2.77
C SER A 465 -10.63 4.60 -3.97
N GLY A 466 -11.11 3.70 -4.84
CA GLY A 466 -10.54 3.49 -6.15
C GLY A 466 -10.32 4.86 -6.78
N ALA A 467 -9.04 5.22 -6.91
CA ALA A 467 -8.61 6.44 -7.56
C ALA A 467 -9.50 6.58 -8.79
N SER A 468 -10.05 7.77 -8.99
CA SER A 468 -10.93 8.08 -10.11
C SER A 468 -10.18 7.94 -11.44
N ILE A 469 -9.80 6.73 -11.83
CA ILE A 469 -9.59 6.35 -13.21
C ILE A 469 -10.98 6.46 -13.81
N GLY A 470 -11.22 7.51 -14.59
CA GLY A 470 -12.33 7.38 -15.54
C GLY A 470 -12.94 8.63 -16.11
N ILE A 471 -12.73 9.83 -15.55
CA ILE A 471 -13.28 11.03 -16.18
C ILE A 471 -12.19 12.05 -16.50
N LYS A 472 -11.40 12.53 -15.54
CA LYS A 472 -10.31 13.47 -15.85
C LYS A 472 -9.14 12.81 -16.55
N ASP A 473 -8.60 11.72 -16.01
CA ASP A 473 -7.50 11.01 -16.68
C ASP A 473 -7.95 10.39 -18.00
N TYR A 474 -9.17 9.84 -18.09
CA TYR A 474 -9.69 9.33 -19.37
C TYR A 474 -9.86 10.43 -20.41
N THR A 475 -10.41 11.59 -20.03
CA THR A 475 -10.53 12.72 -20.98
C THR A 475 -9.18 13.31 -21.35
N ILE A 476 -8.25 13.45 -20.41
CA ILE A 476 -6.86 13.91 -20.67
C ILE A 476 -6.14 12.91 -21.59
N LEU A 477 -6.20 11.61 -21.27
CA LEU A 477 -5.57 10.55 -22.04
C LEU A 477 -6.17 10.46 -23.45
N THR A 478 -7.49 10.61 -23.59
CA THR A 478 -8.18 10.64 -24.90
C THR A 478 -7.79 11.89 -25.70
N ARG A 479 -7.54 13.04 -25.05
CA ARG A 479 -7.05 14.24 -25.74
C ARG A 479 -5.59 14.09 -26.18
N ILE A 480 -4.76 13.50 -25.33
CA ILE A 480 -3.36 13.20 -25.64
C ILE A 480 -3.27 12.21 -26.81
N THR A 481 -4.07 11.14 -26.81
CA THR A 481 -4.10 10.18 -27.94
C THR A 481 -4.58 10.84 -29.21
N GLN A 482 -5.65 11.63 -29.16
CA GLN A 482 -6.19 12.29 -30.35
C GLN A 482 -5.17 13.24 -30.98
N LEU A 483 -4.51 14.09 -30.19
CA LEU A 483 -3.50 15.03 -30.68
C LEU A 483 -2.23 14.30 -31.16
N GLY A 484 -1.74 13.33 -30.38
CA GLY A 484 -0.53 12.58 -30.73
C GLY A 484 -0.70 11.77 -32.01
N ILE A 485 -1.83 11.05 -32.16
CA ILE A 485 -2.11 10.25 -33.36
C ILE A 485 -2.26 11.15 -34.60
N ILE A 486 -2.87 12.34 -34.50
CA ILE A 486 -2.94 13.27 -35.64
C ILE A 486 -1.54 13.70 -36.08
N ILE A 487 -0.66 14.06 -35.14
CA ILE A 487 0.74 14.41 -35.42
C ILE A 487 1.47 13.21 -36.05
N SER A 488 1.30 12.02 -35.48
CA SER A 488 1.86 10.76 -35.98
C SER A 488 1.45 10.46 -37.41
N LEU A 489 0.16 10.61 -37.74
CA LEU A 489 -0.38 10.41 -39.09
C LEU A 489 0.22 11.39 -40.12
N ILE A 490 0.41 12.67 -39.76
CA ILE A 490 1.07 13.66 -40.63
C ILE A 490 2.53 13.25 -40.88
N CYS A 491 3.26 12.88 -39.83
CA CYS A 491 4.65 12.44 -39.92
C CYS A 491 4.80 11.17 -40.78
N LEU A 492 3.93 10.18 -40.60
CA LEU A 492 3.91 8.95 -41.39
C LEU A 492 3.53 9.21 -42.84
N ALA A 493 2.59 10.12 -43.12
CA ALA A 493 2.23 10.52 -44.48
C ALA A 493 3.40 11.16 -45.23
N ILE A 494 4.14 12.07 -44.57
CA ILE A 494 5.36 12.67 -45.13
C ILE A 494 6.42 11.58 -45.38
N CYS A 495 6.59 10.65 -44.44
CA CYS A 495 7.53 9.52 -44.58
C CYS A 495 7.19 8.64 -45.79
N ILE A 496 5.92 8.25 -45.94
CA ILE A 496 5.43 7.46 -47.09
C ILE A 496 5.64 8.23 -48.39
N PHE A 497 5.26 9.51 -48.44
CA PHE A 497 5.43 10.37 -49.61
C PHE A 497 6.90 10.45 -50.02
N THR A 498 7.81 10.61 -49.06
CA THR A 498 9.26 10.66 -49.29
C THR A 498 9.75 9.38 -49.96
N PHE A 499 9.38 8.20 -49.43
CA PHE A 499 9.78 6.92 -50.04
C PHE A 499 9.12 6.64 -51.38
N TRP A 500 7.99 7.27 -51.68
CA TRP A 500 7.28 7.10 -52.96
C TRP A 500 7.79 8.04 -54.04
N PHE A 501 8.07 9.29 -53.70
CA PHE A 501 8.50 10.33 -54.63
C PHE A 501 9.95 10.15 -55.08
N PHE A 502 10.84 9.78 -54.16
CA PHE A 502 12.26 9.59 -54.48
C PHE A 502 12.55 8.16 -54.96
N SER A 503 12.26 7.90 -56.25
CA SER A 503 12.54 6.63 -56.92
C SER A 503 14.02 6.20 -56.82
N GLU A 504 14.95 7.16 -56.81
CA GLU A 504 16.39 6.91 -56.68
C GLU A 504 16.81 6.34 -55.31
N ILE A 505 15.96 6.46 -54.27
CA ILE A 505 16.22 5.98 -52.90
C ILE A 505 15.61 4.58 -52.68
N GLN A 506 14.98 3.97 -53.70
CA GLN A 506 14.35 2.66 -53.58
C GLN A 506 15.40 1.54 -53.43
N SER A 507 15.36 0.91 -52.27
CA SER A 507 16.20 -0.21 -51.84
C SER A 507 15.30 -1.20 -51.12
N THR A 508 15.70 -2.48 -51.05
CA THR A 508 14.97 -3.50 -50.28
C THR A 508 14.68 -3.04 -48.85
N ARG A 509 15.62 -2.32 -48.22
CA ARG A 509 15.45 -1.71 -46.88
C ARG A 509 14.35 -0.63 -46.86
N THR A 510 14.35 0.29 -47.82
CA THR A 510 13.36 1.39 -47.85
C THR A 510 11.98 0.88 -48.27
N THR A 511 11.89 -0.22 -49.03
CA THR A 511 10.64 -0.94 -49.27
C THR A 511 10.07 -1.58 -47.99
N ILE A 512 10.90 -2.21 -47.15
CA ILE A 512 10.47 -2.76 -45.86
C ILE A 512 9.93 -1.63 -44.96
N HIS A 513 10.68 -0.53 -44.83
CA HIS A 513 10.23 0.63 -44.04
C HIS A 513 8.94 1.25 -44.60
N LYS A 514 8.80 1.34 -45.93
CA LYS A 514 7.57 1.83 -46.58
C LYS A 514 6.37 0.99 -46.20
N ASN A 515 6.47 -0.34 -46.24
CA ASN A 515 5.37 -1.22 -45.87
C ASN A 515 5.06 -1.15 -44.36
N LEU A 516 6.09 -1.04 -43.52
CA LEU A 516 5.93 -0.81 -42.07
C LEU A 516 5.17 0.49 -41.78
N CYS A 517 5.59 1.60 -42.38
CA CYS A 517 4.92 2.90 -42.24
C CYS A 517 3.48 2.86 -42.78
N CYS A 518 3.24 2.16 -43.90
CA CYS A 518 1.91 2.01 -44.47
C CYS A 518 0.97 1.20 -43.56
N SER A 519 1.45 0.10 -42.98
CA SER A 519 0.68 -0.70 -42.02
C SER A 519 0.36 0.06 -40.74
N LEU A 520 1.31 0.81 -40.19
CA LEU A 520 1.08 1.65 -38.99
C LEU A 520 0.14 2.82 -39.28
N PHE A 521 0.29 3.48 -40.44
CA PHE A 521 -0.62 4.55 -40.86
C PHE A 521 -2.08 4.05 -40.96
N LEU A 522 -2.30 2.89 -41.57
CA LEU A 522 -3.63 2.29 -41.67
C LEU A 522 -4.17 1.86 -40.30
N ALA A 523 -3.33 1.31 -39.41
CA ALA A 523 -3.72 0.96 -38.05
C ALA A 523 -4.16 2.20 -37.24
N GLU A 524 -3.34 3.25 -37.23
CA GLU A 524 -3.60 4.50 -36.50
C GLU A 524 -4.84 5.23 -37.05
N LEU A 525 -5.04 5.22 -38.37
CA LEU A 525 -6.23 5.81 -39.01
C LEU A 525 -7.50 5.06 -38.60
N VAL A 526 -7.48 3.72 -38.66
CA VAL A 526 -8.63 2.89 -38.23
C VAL A 526 -8.88 3.06 -36.72
N PHE A 527 -7.84 3.23 -35.92
CA PHE A 527 -7.96 3.44 -34.47
C PHE A 527 -8.63 4.78 -34.16
N LEU A 528 -8.20 5.86 -34.82
CA LEU A 528 -8.75 7.21 -34.65
C LEU A 528 -10.23 7.30 -35.05
N VAL A 529 -10.61 6.66 -36.17
CA VAL A 529 -11.97 6.73 -36.69
C VAL A 529 -12.90 5.71 -36.01
N GLY A 530 -12.40 4.52 -35.68
CA GLY A 530 -13.25 3.35 -35.41
C GLY A 530 -13.48 3.01 -33.93
N ILE A 531 -12.62 3.44 -33.00
CA ILE A 531 -12.65 2.93 -31.62
C ILE A 531 -13.94 3.21 -30.85
N ASN A 532 -14.60 4.33 -31.17
CA ASN A 532 -15.80 4.84 -30.50
C ASN A 532 -17.11 4.54 -31.25
N ILE A 533 -17.08 3.87 -32.41
CA ILE A 533 -18.27 3.55 -33.20
C ILE A 533 -18.90 2.23 -32.68
N ASN A 534 -19.51 2.30 -31.49
CA ASN A 534 -20.06 1.13 -30.77
C ASN A 534 -21.55 0.85 -31.02
N THR A 535 -22.22 1.65 -31.86
CA THR A 535 -23.67 1.55 -32.11
C THR A 535 -24.07 0.28 -32.88
N ASN A 536 -23.21 -0.18 -33.80
CA ASN A 536 -23.44 -1.38 -34.57
C ASN A 536 -22.40 -2.44 -34.27
N LYS A 537 -22.83 -3.53 -33.62
CA LYS A 537 -21.95 -4.65 -33.21
C LYS A 537 -21.16 -5.26 -34.39
N LEU A 538 -21.76 -5.33 -35.58
CA LEU A 538 -21.11 -5.83 -36.79
C LEU A 538 -19.95 -4.92 -37.24
N PHE A 539 -20.18 -3.60 -37.29
CA PHE A 539 -19.14 -2.64 -37.64
C PHE A 539 -18.01 -2.63 -36.61
N CYS A 540 -18.34 -2.67 -35.32
CA CYS A 540 -17.39 -2.72 -34.23
C CYS A 540 -16.48 -3.96 -34.30
N SER A 541 -17.05 -5.11 -34.66
CA SER A 541 -16.31 -6.37 -34.86
C SER A 541 -15.37 -6.31 -36.07
N ILE A 542 -15.81 -5.71 -37.20
CA ILE A 542 -14.98 -5.50 -38.39
C ILE A 542 -13.80 -4.57 -38.08
N ILE A 543 -14.04 -3.46 -37.38
CA ILE A 543 -12.98 -2.52 -36.96
C ILE A 543 -11.96 -3.22 -36.06
N ALA A 544 -12.43 -3.98 -35.05
CA ALA A 544 -11.54 -4.75 -34.19
C ALA A 544 -10.70 -5.77 -34.97
N GLY A 545 -11.29 -6.44 -35.98
CA GLY A 545 -10.58 -7.36 -36.87
C GLY A 545 -9.53 -6.68 -37.74
N LEU A 546 -9.87 -5.53 -38.34
CA LEU A 546 -8.94 -4.75 -39.15
C LEU A 546 -7.76 -4.24 -38.32
N LEU A 547 -8.01 -3.73 -37.11
CA LEU A 547 -6.93 -3.28 -36.25
C LEU A 547 -6.03 -4.44 -35.83
N HIS A 548 -6.60 -5.58 -35.46
CA HIS A 548 -5.83 -6.79 -35.13
C HIS A 548 -4.89 -7.17 -36.28
N TYR A 549 -5.39 -7.16 -37.52
CA TYR A 549 -4.60 -7.44 -38.70
C TYR A 549 -3.47 -6.42 -38.94
N PHE A 550 -3.77 -5.12 -38.93
CA PHE A 550 -2.77 -4.10 -39.24
C PHE A 550 -1.66 -4.00 -38.19
N PHE A 551 -1.98 -4.16 -36.90
CA PHE A 551 -0.97 -4.21 -35.84
C PHE A 551 -0.07 -5.45 -35.96
N LEU A 552 -0.63 -6.63 -36.21
CA LEU A 552 0.18 -7.84 -36.47
C LEU A 552 1.01 -7.73 -37.75
N ALA A 553 0.51 -7.08 -38.80
CA ALA A 553 1.27 -6.81 -40.00
C ALA A 553 2.46 -5.86 -39.74
N ALA A 554 2.28 -4.83 -38.90
CA ALA A 554 3.38 -3.98 -38.48
C ALA A 554 4.47 -4.79 -37.73
N PHE A 555 4.07 -5.71 -36.83
CA PHE A 555 5.01 -6.63 -36.16
C PHE A 555 5.73 -7.56 -37.13
N ALA A 556 5.02 -8.11 -38.13
CA ALA A 556 5.63 -8.98 -39.14
C ALA A 556 6.66 -8.24 -40.00
N TRP A 557 6.36 -7.02 -40.47
CA TRP A 557 7.29 -6.20 -41.24
C TRP A 557 8.53 -5.76 -40.44
N MET A 558 8.34 -5.50 -39.14
CA MET A 558 9.44 -5.25 -38.23
C MET A 558 10.31 -6.49 -37.99
N CYS A 559 9.71 -7.67 -37.87
CA CYS A 559 10.45 -8.93 -37.79
C CYS A 559 11.31 -9.16 -39.04
N ILE A 560 10.73 -8.91 -40.22
CA ILE A 560 11.45 -8.95 -41.49
C ILE A 560 12.62 -7.96 -41.48
N GLU A 561 12.43 -6.76 -40.92
CA GLU A 561 13.50 -5.78 -40.78
C GLU A 561 14.66 -6.28 -39.91
N GLY A 562 14.35 -6.88 -38.75
CA GLY A 562 15.33 -7.51 -37.86
C GLY A 562 16.10 -8.66 -38.53
N ILE A 563 15.38 -9.53 -39.24
CA ILE A 563 15.98 -10.64 -40.00
C ILE A 563 16.83 -10.12 -41.17
N HIS A 564 16.35 -9.12 -41.90
CA HIS A 564 17.07 -8.51 -43.01
C HIS A 564 18.38 -7.85 -42.53
N LEU A 565 18.35 -7.18 -41.38
CA LEU A 565 19.55 -6.65 -40.74
C LEU A 565 20.53 -7.77 -40.34
N TYR A 566 20.03 -8.85 -39.74
CA TYR A 566 20.82 -10.02 -39.39
C TYR A 566 21.53 -10.63 -40.63
N LEU A 567 20.81 -10.80 -41.73
CA LEU A 567 21.36 -11.36 -42.98
C LEU A 567 22.45 -10.47 -43.60
N ILE A 568 22.31 -9.14 -43.54
CA ILE A 568 23.35 -8.20 -43.98
C ILE A 568 24.63 -8.37 -43.14
N VAL A 569 24.50 -8.47 -41.82
CA VAL A 569 25.65 -8.59 -40.90
C VAL A 569 26.31 -9.97 -40.96
N VAL A 570 25.54 -11.02 -41.27
CA VAL A 570 26.08 -12.37 -41.46
C VAL A 570 26.81 -12.53 -42.80
N GLY A 571 26.57 -11.63 -43.76
CA GLY A 571 27.35 -11.56 -45.01
C GLY A 571 27.07 -12.71 -45.96
N VAL A 572 25.86 -13.30 -45.91
CA VAL A 572 25.46 -14.33 -46.86
C VAL A 572 25.07 -13.64 -48.18
N ILE A 573 25.70 -14.00 -49.28
CA ILE A 573 25.32 -13.51 -50.62
C ILE A 573 24.05 -14.25 -51.03
N TYR A 574 22.90 -13.58 -50.99
CA TYR A 574 21.60 -14.15 -51.37
C TYR A 574 20.99 -13.45 -52.58
N ASN A 575 20.11 -14.16 -53.30
CA ASN A 575 19.44 -13.64 -54.48
C ASN A 575 18.37 -12.60 -54.10
N LYS A 576 18.57 -11.34 -54.51
CA LYS A 576 17.72 -10.18 -54.13
C LYS A 576 16.25 -10.33 -54.55
N GLY A 577 15.98 -10.95 -55.71
CA GLY A 577 14.62 -11.09 -56.25
C GLY A 577 13.76 -12.13 -55.52
N PHE A 578 14.36 -13.26 -55.13
CA PHE A 578 13.67 -14.34 -54.41
C PHE A 578 13.22 -13.91 -53.00
N LEU A 579 14.11 -13.18 -52.30
CA LEU A 579 13.84 -12.72 -50.95
C LEU A 579 12.73 -11.66 -50.90
N HIS A 580 12.69 -10.77 -51.90
CA HIS A 580 11.69 -9.70 -51.96
C HIS A 580 10.27 -10.26 -52.08
N LYS A 581 10.05 -11.29 -52.93
CA LYS A 581 8.73 -11.93 -53.05
C LYS A 581 8.32 -12.65 -51.75
N ASN A 582 9.26 -13.33 -51.10
CA ASN A 582 9.00 -14.05 -49.86
C ASN A 582 8.72 -13.13 -48.67
N PHE A 583 9.32 -11.94 -48.62
CA PHE A 583 9.02 -10.94 -47.60
C PHE A 583 7.58 -10.44 -47.67
N TYR A 584 7.03 -10.19 -48.85
CA TYR A 584 5.63 -9.79 -48.99
C TYR A 584 4.67 -10.90 -48.57
N ILE A 585 4.98 -12.15 -48.92
CA ILE A 585 4.21 -13.31 -48.49
C ILE A 585 4.25 -13.38 -46.95
N PHE A 586 5.42 -13.36 -46.33
CA PHE A 586 5.52 -13.45 -44.86
C PHE A 586 4.88 -12.26 -44.14
N GLY A 587 5.10 -11.03 -44.62
CA GLY A 587 4.67 -9.79 -43.96
C GLY A 587 3.16 -9.59 -43.90
N TYR A 588 2.42 -10.05 -44.92
CA TYR A 588 0.95 -9.89 -44.97
C TYR A 588 0.18 -11.20 -44.80
N LEU A 589 0.70 -12.34 -45.26
CA LEU A 589 0.00 -13.62 -45.14
C LEU A 589 0.03 -14.15 -43.71
N SER A 590 1.15 -14.01 -42.98
CA SER A 590 1.25 -14.49 -41.60
C SER A 590 0.21 -13.85 -40.66
N PRO A 591 0.06 -12.50 -40.63
CA PRO A 591 -1.04 -11.86 -39.89
C PRO A 591 -2.44 -12.29 -40.35
N ALA A 592 -2.65 -12.48 -41.66
CA ALA A 592 -3.94 -12.89 -42.19
C ALA A 592 -4.35 -14.30 -41.71
N VAL A 593 -3.39 -15.22 -41.62
CA VAL A 593 -3.64 -16.58 -41.10
C VAL A 593 -4.00 -16.53 -39.61
N VAL A 594 -3.27 -15.77 -38.80
CA VAL A 594 -3.53 -15.63 -37.35
C VAL A 594 -4.92 -15.03 -37.10
N VAL A 595 -5.24 -13.93 -37.78
CA VAL A 595 -6.56 -13.28 -37.64
C VAL A 595 -7.67 -14.15 -38.20
N GLY A 596 -7.46 -14.84 -39.32
CA GLY A 596 -8.44 -15.76 -39.91
C GLY A 596 -8.77 -16.93 -38.98
N PHE A 597 -7.78 -17.55 -38.36
CA PHE A 597 -7.98 -18.62 -37.37
C PHE A 597 -8.70 -18.09 -36.12
N SER A 598 -8.32 -16.90 -35.65
CA SER A 598 -8.91 -16.27 -34.46
C SER A 598 -10.36 -15.84 -34.69
N ALA A 599 -10.69 -15.36 -35.89
CA ALA A 599 -12.05 -15.04 -36.31
C ALA A 599 -12.90 -16.31 -36.45
N ALA A 600 -12.35 -17.40 -37.00
CA ALA A 600 -13.04 -18.67 -37.14
C ALA A 600 -13.43 -19.30 -35.79
N LEU A 601 -12.55 -19.21 -34.79
CA LEU A 601 -12.81 -19.73 -33.44
C LEU A 601 -13.63 -18.78 -32.56
N GLY A 602 -13.57 -17.47 -32.80
CA GLY A 602 -13.94 -16.47 -31.81
C GLY A 602 -14.57 -15.19 -32.33
N TYR A 603 -15.33 -15.22 -33.44
CA TYR A 603 -15.95 -14.02 -34.03
C TYR A 603 -16.77 -13.16 -33.04
N ARG A 604 -17.35 -13.77 -31.99
CA ARG A 604 -18.15 -13.08 -30.95
C ARG A 604 -17.31 -12.24 -29.99
N TYR A 605 -16.01 -12.49 -29.90
CA TYR A 605 -15.08 -11.81 -28.99
C TYR A 605 -14.37 -10.61 -29.65
N TYR A 606 -14.67 -10.33 -30.91
CA TYR A 606 -14.26 -9.11 -31.61
C TYR A 606 -15.28 -7.98 -31.34
N GLY A 607 -14.87 -6.97 -30.57
CA GLY A 607 -15.67 -5.83 -30.17
C GLY A 607 -16.36 -6.03 -28.81
N THR A 608 -16.28 -5.01 -27.95
CA THR A 608 -16.95 -4.97 -26.63
C THR A 608 -18.08 -3.95 -26.63
N THR A 609 -18.91 -3.93 -25.59
CA THR A 609 -19.98 -2.92 -25.43
C THR A 609 -19.46 -1.51 -25.15
N LYS A 610 -18.18 -1.38 -24.76
CA LYS A 610 -17.55 -0.09 -24.42
C LYS A 610 -16.63 0.42 -25.53
N VAL A 611 -15.86 -0.48 -26.16
CA VAL A 611 -14.80 -0.15 -27.12
C VAL A 611 -14.72 -1.20 -28.24
N CYS A 612 -14.47 -0.74 -29.46
CA CYS A 612 -14.27 -1.62 -30.62
C CYS A 612 -12.87 -2.22 -30.69
N TRP A 613 -12.57 -3.10 -29.73
CA TRP A 613 -11.34 -3.86 -29.61
C TRP A 613 -11.60 -5.32 -29.20
N LEU A 614 -10.56 -6.17 -29.18
CA LEU A 614 -10.64 -7.55 -28.70
C LEU A 614 -11.09 -7.59 -27.23
N SER A 615 -12.01 -8.51 -26.92
CA SER A 615 -12.42 -8.78 -25.54
C SER A 615 -11.29 -9.44 -24.73
N THR A 616 -11.16 -9.05 -23.46
CA THR A 616 -10.27 -9.70 -22.49
C THR A 616 -10.92 -10.92 -21.83
N GLU A 617 -12.21 -11.16 -22.07
CA GLU A 617 -12.92 -12.33 -21.59
C GLU A 617 -12.36 -13.62 -22.23
N ASN A 618 -12.34 -14.70 -21.45
CA ASN A 618 -11.90 -16.02 -21.92
C ASN A 618 -10.46 -16.09 -22.47
N ASN A 619 -9.57 -15.17 -22.06
CA ASN A 619 -8.19 -15.10 -22.53
C ASN A 619 -8.05 -14.88 -24.06
N PHE A 620 -9.09 -14.39 -24.75
CA PHE A 620 -9.06 -14.20 -26.21
C PHE A 620 -7.98 -13.19 -26.64
N ILE A 621 -7.65 -12.22 -25.79
CA ILE A 621 -6.57 -11.25 -26.01
C ILE A 621 -5.19 -11.89 -26.26
N TRP A 622 -4.97 -13.13 -25.79
CA TRP A 622 -3.73 -13.87 -26.05
C TRP A 622 -3.51 -14.25 -27.52
N SER A 623 -4.57 -14.26 -28.33
CA SER A 623 -4.47 -14.38 -29.79
C SER A 623 -3.61 -13.27 -30.41
N PHE A 624 -3.63 -12.07 -29.82
CA PHE A 624 -2.80 -10.94 -30.23
C PHE A 624 -1.46 -10.91 -29.47
N ILE A 625 -1.52 -11.00 -28.14
CA ILE A 625 -0.33 -10.83 -27.27
C ILE A 625 0.70 -11.94 -27.51
N GLY A 626 0.27 -13.20 -27.69
CA GLY A 626 1.17 -14.34 -27.88
C GLY A 626 2.09 -14.18 -29.10
N PRO A 627 1.53 -14.02 -30.31
CA PRO A 627 2.32 -13.76 -31.52
C PRO A 627 3.20 -12.51 -31.42
N ALA A 628 2.69 -11.42 -30.83
CA ALA A 628 3.47 -10.19 -30.64
C ALA A 628 4.69 -10.40 -29.74
N CYS A 629 4.52 -11.06 -28.59
CA CYS A 629 5.61 -11.40 -27.67
C CYS A 629 6.66 -12.31 -28.32
N LEU A 630 6.22 -13.32 -29.09
CA LEU A 630 7.13 -14.20 -29.82
C LEU A 630 7.98 -13.42 -30.85
N ILE A 631 7.35 -12.51 -31.60
CA ILE A 631 8.04 -11.67 -32.59
C ILE A 631 9.04 -10.72 -31.91
N ILE A 632 8.63 -10.08 -30.80
CA ILE A 632 9.52 -9.19 -30.03
C ILE A 632 10.72 -9.99 -29.50
N LEU A 633 10.50 -11.19 -28.96
CA LEU A 633 11.57 -12.07 -28.48
C LEU A 633 12.56 -12.42 -29.60
N VAL A 634 12.07 -12.84 -30.77
CA VAL A 634 12.93 -13.16 -31.93
C VAL A 634 13.75 -11.95 -32.36
N ASN A 635 13.15 -10.77 -32.39
CA ASN A 635 13.85 -9.52 -32.71
C ASN A 635 14.92 -9.15 -31.69
N LEU A 636 14.64 -9.31 -30.39
CA LEU A 636 15.62 -9.08 -29.32
C LEU A 636 16.81 -10.03 -29.43
N LEU A 637 16.58 -11.32 -29.71
CA LEU A 637 17.63 -12.31 -29.91
C LEU A 637 18.48 -12.00 -31.15
N ALA A 638 17.84 -11.65 -32.27
CA ALA A 638 18.54 -11.25 -33.49
C ALA A 638 19.41 -10.00 -33.25
N PHE A 639 18.89 -9.01 -32.53
CA PHE A 639 19.61 -7.79 -32.18
C PHE A 639 20.78 -8.06 -31.23
N GLY A 640 20.59 -8.88 -30.20
CA GLY A 640 21.66 -9.29 -29.28
C GLY A 640 22.81 -9.99 -30.01
N PHE A 641 22.48 -10.87 -30.97
CA PHE A 641 23.48 -11.50 -31.83
C PHE A 641 24.21 -10.51 -32.73
N ILE A 642 23.50 -9.54 -33.32
CA ILE A 642 24.08 -8.47 -34.13
C ILE A 642 25.07 -7.65 -33.29
N ILE A 643 24.68 -7.20 -32.10
CA ILE A 643 25.57 -6.47 -31.19
C ILE A 643 26.80 -7.30 -30.86
N TYR A 644 26.62 -8.56 -30.46
CA TYR A 644 27.72 -9.46 -30.13
C TYR A 644 28.73 -9.57 -31.29
N LYS A 645 28.23 -9.78 -32.51
CA LYS A 645 29.07 -9.92 -33.70
C LYS A 645 29.74 -8.60 -34.10
N VAL A 646 29.04 -7.47 -34.02
CA VAL A 646 29.60 -6.12 -34.28
C VAL A 646 30.68 -5.77 -33.26
N PHE A 647 30.45 -6.02 -31.98
CA PHE A 647 31.43 -5.78 -30.91
C PHE A 647 32.68 -6.65 -31.08
N ARG A 648 32.50 -7.96 -31.34
CA ARG A 648 33.60 -8.89 -31.61
C ARG A 648 34.41 -8.52 -32.85
N HIS A 649 33.76 -8.02 -33.90
CA HIS A 649 34.43 -7.58 -35.13
C HIS A 649 35.15 -6.23 -34.95
N THR A 650 34.66 -5.36 -34.05
CA THR A 650 35.28 -4.06 -33.74
C THR A 650 36.51 -4.22 -32.85
N ALA A 651 36.54 -5.25 -31.99
CA ALA A 651 37.68 -5.57 -31.14
C ALA A 651 38.89 -6.18 -31.89
N GLY A 652 38.73 -6.58 -33.16
CA GLY A 652 39.74 -7.35 -33.91
C GLY A 652 40.50 -6.62 -35.04
N LEU A 653 40.14 -5.38 -35.41
CA LEU A 653 40.71 -4.71 -36.61
C LEU A 653 41.00 -3.21 -36.36
N LYS A 654 42.15 -2.70 -36.85
CA LYS A 654 42.42 -1.26 -36.99
C LYS A 654 41.45 -0.63 -38.01
N PRO A 655 40.88 0.56 -37.76
CA PRO A 655 39.74 1.04 -38.53
C PRO A 655 40.17 1.72 -39.84
N GLU A 656 39.73 1.17 -40.98
CA GLU A 656 39.54 1.98 -42.18
C GLU A 656 38.22 2.76 -42.07
N VAL A 657 38.31 4.08 -42.22
CA VAL A 657 37.28 5.08 -41.85
C VAL A 657 35.97 4.93 -42.65
N SER A 658 36.02 4.34 -43.85
CA SER A 658 34.87 4.21 -44.77
C SER A 658 33.89 3.09 -44.40
N CYS A 659 34.37 1.94 -43.91
CA CYS A 659 33.51 0.79 -43.56
C CYS A 659 32.74 1.04 -42.24
N TYR A 660 33.35 1.82 -41.34
CA TYR A 660 32.79 2.15 -40.02
C TYR A 660 31.57 3.08 -40.08
N GLU A 661 31.51 4.02 -41.05
CA GLU A 661 30.37 4.95 -41.17
C GLU A 661 29.06 4.26 -41.56
N ASN A 662 29.09 3.28 -42.47
CA ASN A 662 27.91 2.51 -42.87
C ASN A 662 27.40 1.59 -41.73
N ILE A 663 28.32 0.99 -40.96
CA ILE A 663 27.98 0.15 -39.80
C ILE A 663 27.38 0.99 -38.67
N ARG A 664 27.91 2.19 -38.40
CA ARG A 664 27.37 3.14 -37.40
C ARG A 664 25.97 3.65 -37.77
N SER A 665 25.72 3.93 -39.04
CA SER A 665 24.39 4.29 -39.54
C SER A 665 23.38 3.15 -39.37
N CYS A 666 23.83 1.90 -39.56
CA CYS A 666 23.02 0.71 -39.36
C CYS A 666 22.72 0.41 -37.89
N ALA A 667 23.71 0.59 -37.00
CA ALA A 667 23.55 0.47 -35.55
C ALA A 667 22.62 1.54 -34.97
N ARG A 668 22.65 2.77 -35.51
CA ARG A 668 21.71 3.84 -35.14
C ARG A 668 20.27 3.54 -35.54
N GLY A 669 20.06 2.93 -36.71
CA GLY A 669 18.74 2.43 -37.13
C GLY A 669 18.24 1.28 -36.25
N ALA A 670 19.13 0.36 -35.87
CA ALA A 670 18.80 -0.77 -35.00
C ALA A 670 18.49 -0.34 -33.55
N LEU A 671 19.20 0.66 -33.02
CA LEU A 671 18.91 1.27 -31.72
C LEU A 671 17.57 2.03 -31.73
N ALA A 672 17.25 2.72 -32.83
CA ALA A 672 15.95 3.37 -33.00
C ALA A 672 14.81 2.34 -32.99
N LEU A 673 14.93 1.22 -33.70
CA LEU A 673 13.92 0.15 -33.72
C LEU A 673 13.70 -0.51 -32.35
N LEU A 674 14.77 -0.70 -31.58
CA LEU A 674 14.70 -1.26 -30.23
C LEU A 674 13.85 -0.38 -29.29
N PHE A 675 14.09 0.94 -29.29
CA PHE A 675 13.35 1.91 -28.47
C PHE A 675 11.94 2.23 -29.01
N LEU A 676 11.74 2.12 -30.32
CA LEU A 676 10.44 2.43 -30.95
C LEU A 676 9.36 1.37 -30.64
N LEU A 677 9.75 0.11 -30.45
CA LEU A 677 8.80 -1.02 -30.45
C LEU A 677 9.01 -2.01 -29.32
N GLY A 678 10.24 -2.15 -28.80
CA GLY A 678 10.48 -2.93 -27.59
C GLY A 678 9.83 -2.26 -26.38
N THR A 679 10.17 -1.00 -26.12
CA THR A 679 9.69 -0.28 -24.92
C THR A 679 8.20 0.06 -24.94
N THR A 680 7.62 0.43 -26.09
CA THR A 680 6.20 0.83 -26.18
C THR A 680 5.26 -0.34 -25.91
N TRP A 681 5.57 -1.52 -26.45
CA TRP A 681 4.76 -2.72 -26.26
C TRP A 681 5.11 -3.51 -24.99
N ILE A 682 6.34 -3.38 -24.47
CA ILE A 682 6.68 -3.82 -23.10
C ILE A 682 5.79 -3.07 -22.09
N PHE A 683 5.64 -1.75 -22.23
CA PHE A 683 4.71 -0.99 -21.38
C PHE A 683 3.25 -1.41 -21.58
N GLY A 684 2.87 -1.84 -22.78
CA GLY A 684 1.53 -2.38 -23.05
C GLY A 684 1.28 -3.70 -22.34
N VAL A 685 2.22 -4.64 -22.39
CA VAL A 685 2.13 -5.91 -21.65
C VAL A 685 2.16 -5.65 -20.14
N LEU A 686 3.05 -4.76 -19.67
CA LEU A 686 3.13 -4.37 -18.27
C LEU A 686 1.82 -3.74 -17.76
N HIS A 687 1.17 -2.92 -18.60
CA HIS A 687 -0.14 -2.34 -18.29
C HIS A 687 -1.22 -3.42 -18.17
N VAL A 688 -1.22 -4.42 -19.04
CA VAL A 688 -2.16 -5.56 -18.96
C VAL A 688 -1.93 -6.41 -17.69
N VAL A 689 -0.69 -6.53 -17.23
CA VAL A 689 -0.33 -7.35 -16.05
C VAL A 689 -0.57 -6.61 -14.73
N HIS A 690 -0.19 -5.33 -14.62
CA HIS A 690 -0.20 -4.59 -13.36
C HIS A 690 -1.31 -3.53 -13.25
N ALA A 691 -2.11 -3.31 -14.31
CA ALA A 691 -3.26 -2.39 -14.34
C ALA A 691 -3.01 -0.99 -13.73
N SER A 692 -1.77 -0.47 -13.81
CA SER A 692 -1.38 0.79 -13.16
C SER A 692 -1.64 2.01 -14.05
N VAL A 693 -2.05 3.14 -13.45
CA VAL A 693 -2.27 4.43 -14.13
C VAL A 693 -0.98 4.94 -14.78
N VAL A 694 0.16 4.82 -14.11
CA VAL A 694 1.46 5.24 -14.64
C VAL A 694 1.79 4.43 -15.90
N THR A 695 1.55 3.11 -15.86
CA THR A 695 1.78 2.25 -17.02
C THR A 695 0.84 2.58 -18.19
N ALA A 696 -0.40 3.01 -17.91
CA ALA A 696 -1.35 3.46 -18.93
C ALA A 696 -0.89 4.75 -19.62
N TYR A 697 -0.41 5.74 -18.86
CA TYR A 697 0.12 6.99 -19.41
C TYR A 697 1.38 6.73 -20.25
N LEU A 698 2.32 5.94 -19.74
CA LEU A 698 3.55 5.60 -20.46
C LEU A 698 3.25 4.85 -21.76
N PHE A 699 2.37 3.85 -21.71
CA PHE A 699 1.92 3.11 -22.90
C PHE A 699 1.27 4.05 -23.92
N THR A 700 0.36 4.90 -23.45
CA THR A 700 -0.44 5.74 -24.33
C THR A 700 0.37 6.84 -24.99
N VAL A 701 1.19 7.56 -24.24
CA VAL A 701 2.08 8.62 -24.77
C VAL A 701 3.06 7.99 -25.78
N SER A 702 3.64 6.84 -25.43
CA SER A 702 4.62 6.20 -26.30
C SER A 702 4.02 5.71 -27.62
N ASN A 703 2.79 5.18 -27.62
CA ASN A 703 2.09 4.81 -28.85
C ASN A 703 1.61 6.03 -29.65
N ALA A 704 1.12 7.08 -28.97
CA ALA A 704 0.61 8.27 -29.64
C ALA A 704 1.69 9.00 -30.46
N PHE A 705 2.96 8.96 -30.03
CA PHE A 705 4.08 9.57 -30.73
C PHE A 705 4.95 8.59 -31.52
N GLN A 706 4.52 7.33 -31.67
CA GLN A 706 5.32 6.29 -32.34
C GLN A 706 5.68 6.67 -33.78
N GLY A 707 4.72 7.13 -34.60
CA GLY A 707 4.99 7.53 -35.98
C GLY A 707 5.85 8.79 -36.12
N MET A 708 5.79 9.71 -35.14
CA MET A 708 6.69 10.88 -35.08
C MET A 708 8.15 10.44 -34.90
N PHE A 709 8.42 9.52 -33.97
CA PHE A 709 9.77 8.99 -33.77
C PHE A 709 10.26 8.22 -35.00
N ILE A 710 9.39 7.46 -35.68
CA ILE A 710 9.74 6.77 -36.94
C ILE A 710 10.17 7.78 -38.00
N PHE A 711 9.43 8.87 -38.20
CA PHE A 711 9.80 9.93 -39.14
C PHE A 711 11.14 10.58 -38.78
N LEU A 712 11.37 10.88 -37.50
CA LEU A 712 12.62 11.48 -37.03
C LEU A 712 13.83 10.57 -37.33
N PHE A 713 13.73 9.27 -37.02
CA PHE A 713 14.84 8.34 -37.23
C PHE A 713 15.03 7.93 -38.69
N LEU A 714 13.95 7.68 -39.44
CA LEU A 714 14.04 7.17 -40.81
C LEU A 714 14.23 8.28 -41.85
N CYS A 715 13.59 9.45 -41.69
CA CYS A 715 13.66 10.54 -42.66
C CYS A 715 14.64 11.64 -42.23
N VAL A 716 14.45 12.22 -41.04
CA VAL A 716 15.21 13.40 -40.60
C VAL A 716 16.67 13.06 -40.30
N LEU A 717 16.92 11.96 -39.58
CA LEU A 717 18.27 11.54 -39.20
C LEU A 717 18.97 10.72 -40.29
N SER A 718 18.32 10.37 -41.40
CA SER A 718 18.97 9.60 -42.45
C SER A 718 19.80 10.50 -43.37
N ARG A 719 21.13 10.39 -43.29
CA ARG A 719 22.07 11.21 -44.10
C ARG A 719 21.79 11.10 -45.61
N LYS A 720 21.46 9.91 -46.10
CA LYS A 720 21.10 9.69 -47.52
C LYS A 720 19.87 10.51 -47.92
N ILE A 721 18.88 10.60 -47.03
CA ILE A 721 17.64 11.34 -47.30
C ILE A 721 17.88 12.84 -47.14
N GLN A 722 18.67 13.27 -46.15
CA GLN A 722 19.09 14.67 -46.01
C GLN A 722 19.82 15.18 -47.26
N GLU A 723 20.70 14.38 -47.86
CA GLU A 723 21.42 14.74 -49.08
C GLU A 723 20.48 14.90 -50.29
N GLU A 724 19.49 14.03 -50.43
CA GLU A 724 18.49 14.15 -51.51
C GLU A 724 17.49 15.30 -51.27
N TYR A 725 17.07 15.54 -50.03
CA TYR A 725 16.31 16.75 -49.70
C TYR A 725 17.12 18.01 -50.01
N TYR A 726 18.41 18.03 -49.65
CA TYR A 726 19.29 19.15 -49.95
C TYR A 726 19.47 19.34 -51.46
N ARG A 727 19.59 18.26 -52.25
CA ARG A 727 19.61 18.33 -53.72
C ARG A 727 18.28 18.83 -54.28
N LEU A 728 17.14 18.39 -53.75
CA LEU A 728 15.83 18.90 -54.13
C LEU A 728 15.74 20.42 -53.86
N PHE A 729 16.05 20.86 -52.64
CA PHE A 729 16.03 22.29 -52.27
C PHE A 729 17.04 23.14 -53.04
N LYS A 730 18.18 22.56 -53.44
CA LYS A 730 19.19 23.23 -54.28
C LYS A 730 18.79 23.27 -55.76
N ASN A 731 18.04 22.29 -56.24
CA ASN A 731 17.57 22.17 -57.62
C ASN A 731 16.19 22.79 -57.86
N VAL A 732 15.50 23.30 -56.83
CA VAL A 732 14.39 24.25 -57.00
C VAL A 732 15.01 25.60 -57.41
N PRO A 733 14.98 25.99 -58.70
CA PRO A 733 15.61 27.22 -59.14
C PRO A 733 14.72 28.39 -58.74
N CYS A 734 15.29 29.40 -58.10
CA CYS A 734 14.96 30.84 -58.25
C CYS A 734 13.48 31.33 -58.24
N CYS A 735 12.48 30.56 -57.81
CA CYS A 735 11.08 31.04 -57.84
C CYS A 735 10.69 31.94 -56.65
N PHE A 736 11.55 32.08 -55.62
CA PHE A 736 11.33 33.04 -54.53
C PHE A 736 11.95 34.43 -54.77
N GLY A 737 12.58 34.64 -55.93
CA GLY A 737 13.17 35.94 -56.30
C GLY A 737 12.17 36.97 -56.86
N CYS A 738 10.89 36.61 -57.03
CA CYS A 738 9.87 37.50 -57.61
C CYS A 738 8.90 38.10 -56.57
N LEU A 739 9.20 37.92 -55.27
CA LEU A 739 8.38 38.39 -54.16
C LEU A 739 9.23 39.19 -53.15
N ARG A 740 10.16 40.01 -53.66
CA ARG A 740 10.78 41.11 -52.93
C ARG A 740 10.64 42.41 -53.70
#